data_AF-A0A8H4P0E5-F1
#
_entry.id   AF-A0A8H4P0E5-F1
#
_cell.length_a   1.000
_cell.length_b   1.000
_cell.length_c   1.000
_cell.angle_alpha   90.00
_cell.angle_beta   90.00
_cell.angle_gamma   90.00
#
_symmetry.space_group_name_H-M   'P 1'
#
loop_
_entity.id
_entity.type
_entity.pdbx_description
1 polymer ?
#
loop_
_entity_poly.entity_id
_entity_poly.type
_entity_poly.pdbx_seq_one_letter_code
_entity_poly.pdbx_strand_id
1 'polypeptide(L)'
;QYKADTDSVATWLANTAKAHGYGTETAAAAEEAAKKKAKKKKGDGKGKGPSRAKNKKPKEPLESSTGKYIIRVRDFEAMAKHVAETNAVEVPHRTAIALERVRRSFSQKLQESGARRDRRSDATHSHFVQVLEKVRGYLKSIMEAGLFNPEEKTDKKANQSFKGMFDVLNVYNPSEEFLNAPDITPNPAPEPTQYTVEEDDTWETAFFAFSALLFDYNKLTQEIHSLWRKYAAGELDLAAVSVSTNTAFELAHSMENDVKKLLDKHEGAALLAQGSFDTMCKHLGIDRDRKQPDEAYNLEAYDMAKLLQLNTMSMLKSYLDANRNSVVPGNYNGKFGWYNEKLGAKGRTNREKYNQDKLAQMEIMSSLHFLSTNGGMGAVEDELIRGMGDAIYLDIVQGFGENCDRGYKQFKQETLKVQKTLLDLPATLERKAVLEAATRWNKDPIFMTAKEMKELDLMDGTDTPEFQFLRHNPLHCGLLLHHLRSVLHESGVKAAAYSGGVMCTTQLYQALQQERRIPKGLAWEDLETLWGYQGSPCFFVGNPPKDREGYYRNYCLSLGLSVTNWAPNRRNNQPIAHKSNARNMKFDGWFSRALNNRIVVDNDREPWTTEIVEELLAKGREMSIKDGKGHIQADLKQKAEANPEAVPKSPSGLVNQLAHLVHNEIPRISFNYFTMHDVAWKFMTDLKRAFTAAMGPEVLQYVPSEDQLPYIVGYVFSTASGHGSSDVRERGLSNDEFIDIATDLMSEFLSEGNGRLIKEASEKSVRPSEVAGIDIDGMGLWKTEHFKMNSMLGGGGMNRCGAEEDDALVNELMKLLSGMMGFLHIWKIAGDM
;
A
#
# COMPACT_ATOMS: atom_id res chain seq x y z
N GLN A 1 12.88 6.92 -20.62
CA GLN A 1 13.70 8.03 -21.16
C GLN A 1 14.12 7.83 -22.62
N TYR A 2 14.93 6.81 -22.97
CA TYR A 2 15.37 6.56 -24.37
C TYR A 2 14.21 6.57 -25.39
N LYS A 3 13.13 5.82 -25.11
CA LYS A 3 11.91 5.80 -25.95
C LYS A 3 11.24 7.18 -26.08
N ALA A 4 11.12 7.91 -24.97
CA ALA A 4 10.53 9.24 -24.95
C ALA A 4 11.35 10.26 -25.75
N ASP A 5 12.68 10.17 -25.70
CA ASP A 5 13.57 11.03 -26.49
C ASP A 5 13.47 10.67 -27.99
N THR A 6 13.38 9.38 -28.34
CA THR A 6 13.17 8.92 -29.73
C THR A 6 11.82 9.36 -30.30
N ASP A 7 10.74 9.21 -29.54
CA ASP A 7 9.39 9.65 -29.95
C ASP A 7 9.29 11.17 -30.08
N SER A 8 10.02 11.92 -29.23
CA SER A 8 10.13 13.38 -29.34
C SER A 8 10.82 13.81 -30.63
N VAL A 9 11.92 13.15 -31.00
CA VAL A 9 12.63 13.40 -32.27
C VAL A 9 11.73 13.04 -33.46
N ALA A 10 11.08 11.87 -33.42
CA ALA A 10 10.17 11.42 -34.48
C ALA A 10 8.99 12.38 -34.70
N THR A 11 8.36 12.82 -33.59
CA THR A 11 7.24 13.74 -33.60
C THR A 11 7.63 15.11 -34.14
N TRP A 12 8.79 15.64 -33.73
CA TRP A 12 9.27 16.92 -34.26
C TRP A 12 9.58 16.83 -35.76
N LEU A 13 10.31 15.78 -36.16
CA LEU A 13 10.78 15.61 -37.54
C LEU A 13 9.60 15.51 -38.52
N ALA A 14 8.57 14.72 -38.18
CA ALA A 14 7.42 14.53 -39.05
C ALA A 14 6.47 15.72 -39.09
N ASN A 15 6.20 16.37 -37.96
CA ASN A 15 5.39 17.58 -37.95
C ASN A 15 6.08 18.70 -38.75
N THR A 16 7.39 18.84 -38.61
CA THR A 16 8.19 19.85 -39.30
C THR A 16 8.27 19.58 -40.80
N ALA A 17 8.55 18.34 -41.22
CA ALA A 17 8.57 17.96 -42.63
C ALA A 17 7.21 18.17 -43.30
N LYS A 18 6.11 17.80 -42.61
CA LYS A 18 4.74 17.98 -43.10
C LYS A 18 4.34 19.45 -43.23
N ALA A 19 4.72 20.29 -42.25
CA ALA A 19 4.49 21.73 -42.31
C ALA A 19 5.18 22.42 -43.49
N HIS A 20 6.27 21.82 -44.00
CA HIS A 20 7.07 22.34 -45.12
C HIS A 20 6.84 21.58 -46.43
N GLY A 21 5.64 21.01 -46.62
CA GLY A 21 5.19 20.49 -47.93
C GLY A 21 5.72 19.11 -48.31
N TYR A 22 6.26 18.32 -47.36
CA TYR A 22 6.63 16.93 -47.63
C TYR A 22 5.40 16.08 -47.98
N GLY A 23 5.27 15.70 -49.25
CA GLY A 23 4.09 15.06 -49.84
C GLY A 23 3.89 13.60 -49.42
N THR A 24 2.68 13.30 -48.96
CA THR A 24 2.20 11.99 -48.50
C THR A 24 1.78 11.06 -49.64
N GLU A 25 2.71 10.53 -50.44
CA GLU A 25 2.38 9.39 -51.32
C GLU A 25 2.33 8.06 -50.55
N THR A 26 3.01 7.97 -49.41
CA THR A 26 2.98 6.79 -48.51
C THR A 26 1.75 6.75 -47.59
N ALA A 27 1.19 7.91 -47.19
CA ALA A 27 0.01 7.94 -46.32
C ALA A 27 -1.30 7.60 -47.06
N ALA A 28 -1.41 7.95 -48.36
CA ALA A 28 -2.56 7.58 -49.18
C ALA A 28 -2.63 6.05 -49.43
N ALA A 29 -1.47 5.40 -49.61
CA ALA A 29 -1.39 3.94 -49.72
C ALA A 29 -1.73 3.22 -48.40
N ALA A 30 -1.37 3.82 -47.25
CA ALA A 30 -1.73 3.33 -45.93
C ALA A 30 -3.23 3.49 -45.61
N GLU A 31 -3.84 4.61 -46.02
CA GLU A 31 -5.30 4.80 -45.92
C GLU A 31 -6.09 3.81 -46.79
N GLU A 32 -5.63 3.52 -48.01
CA GLU A 32 -6.26 2.51 -48.88
C GLU A 32 -6.14 1.08 -48.32
N ALA A 33 -4.99 0.73 -47.74
CA ALA A 33 -4.77 -0.58 -47.13
C ALA A 33 -5.59 -0.77 -45.84
N ALA A 34 -5.75 0.29 -45.04
CA ALA A 34 -6.59 0.28 -43.84
C ALA A 34 -8.09 0.16 -44.17
N LYS A 35 -8.56 0.87 -45.21
CA LYS A 35 -9.95 0.76 -45.70
C LYS A 35 -10.26 -0.63 -46.29
N LYS A 36 -9.29 -1.28 -46.95
CA LYS A 36 -9.44 -2.66 -47.49
C LYS A 36 -9.43 -3.74 -46.40
N LYS A 37 -8.71 -3.55 -45.28
CA LYS A 37 -8.78 -4.47 -44.11
C LYS A 37 -10.07 -4.30 -43.29
N ALA A 38 -10.62 -3.10 -43.19
CA ALA A 38 -11.87 -2.83 -42.47
C ALA A 38 -13.12 -3.42 -43.17
N LYS A 39 -13.14 -3.52 -44.51
CA LYS A 39 -14.25 -4.12 -45.27
C LYS A 39 -14.26 -5.66 -45.29
N LYS A 40 -13.19 -6.33 -44.85
CA LYS A 40 -13.09 -7.81 -44.86
C LYS A 40 -13.53 -8.48 -43.54
N LYS A 41 -14.03 -7.72 -42.56
CA LYS A 41 -14.49 -8.22 -41.24
C LYS A 41 -15.99 -8.02 -40.97
N LYS A 42 -16.81 -7.86 -42.02
CA LYS A 42 -18.28 -7.93 -41.91
C LYS A 42 -18.87 -8.85 -42.98
N GLY A 43 -19.30 -10.02 -42.53
CA GLY A 43 -20.17 -10.96 -43.26
C GLY A 43 -19.61 -12.38 -43.34
N ASP A 44 -20.03 -13.28 -42.45
CA ASP A 44 -21.13 -14.20 -42.78
C ASP A 44 -21.62 -14.97 -41.54
N GLY A 45 -22.96 -15.13 -41.42
CA GLY A 45 -23.62 -15.84 -40.33
C GLY A 45 -25.09 -15.47 -40.16
N LYS A 46 -25.97 -16.05 -41.00
CA LYS A 46 -27.43 -15.93 -41.00
C LYS A 46 -28.09 -16.51 -39.72
N GLY A 47 -29.19 -15.90 -39.25
CA GLY A 47 -30.28 -16.66 -38.59
C GLY A 47 -31.22 -15.93 -37.61
N LYS A 48 -32.33 -15.36 -38.12
CA LYS A 48 -33.72 -15.23 -37.57
C LYS A 48 -33.99 -14.62 -36.17
N GLY A 49 -34.84 -13.57 -36.12
CA GLY A 49 -35.37 -12.90 -34.90
C GLY A 49 -36.54 -13.62 -34.20
N PRO A 50 -37.41 -12.96 -33.37
CA PRO A 50 -37.61 -11.51 -33.18
C PRO A 50 -37.80 -10.97 -31.72
N SER A 51 -37.55 -9.66 -31.56
CA SER A 51 -38.25 -8.65 -30.73
C SER A 51 -38.46 -8.81 -29.20
N ARG A 52 -37.97 -7.84 -28.39
CA ARG A 52 -38.80 -6.84 -27.67
C ARG A 52 -37.96 -5.73 -27.01
N ALA A 53 -38.50 -4.51 -27.06
CA ALA A 53 -37.91 -3.22 -26.66
C ALA A 53 -37.93 -2.93 -25.15
N LYS A 54 -37.03 -2.04 -24.67
CA LYS A 54 -37.39 -0.69 -24.14
C LYS A 54 -36.19 0.17 -23.68
N ASN A 55 -36.28 1.45 -24.09
CA ASN A 55 -35.81 2.72 -23.51
C ASN A 55 -34.32 3.12 -23.47
N LYS A 56 -33.93 3.92 -24.47
CA LYS A 56 -32.84 4.91 -24.44
C LYS A 56 -33.34 6.28 -23.93
N LYS A 57 -32.53 6.96 -23.11
CA LYS A 57 -32.45 8.43 -22.99
C LYS A 57 -31.11 8.92 -23.57
N PRO A 58 -30.99 10.19 -24.03
CA PRO A 58 -30.00 10.64 -25.00
C PRO A 58 -28.61 10.92 -24.39
N LYS A 59 -27.54 10.62 -25.14
CA LYS A 59 -26.16 11.08 -24.90
C LYS A 59 -25.88 12.37 -25.68
N GLU A 60 -25.21 13.30 -25.02
CA GLU A 60 -24.53 14.49 -25.57
C GLU A 60 -23.36 14.13 -26.53
N PRO A 61 -22.86 15.09 -27.34
CA PRO A 61 -22.02 14.82 -28.52
C PRO A 61 -20.61 14.32 -28.20
N LEU A 62 -20.09 13.46 -29.08
CA LEU A 62 -18.72 12.94 -29.07
C LEU A 62 -17.68 14.05 -29.27
N GLU A 63 -16.68 14.11 -28.40
CA GLU A 63 -15.38 14.73 -28.68
C GLU A 63 -14.56 13.86 -29.65
N SER A 64 -13.84 14.55 -30.54
CA SER A 64 -13.07 14.02 -31.67
C SER A 64 -11.81 13.25 -31.25
N SER A 65 -11.62 12.05 -31.80
CA SER A 65 -10.42 11.24 -31.60
C SER A 65 -9.19 11.84 -32.30
N THR A 66 -8.16 12.22 -31.54
CA THR A 66 -6.80 12.51 -32.04
C THR A 66 -6.11 11.21 -32.47
N GLY A 67 -5.79 11.06 -33.76
CA GLY A 67 -5.14 9.84 -34.30
C GLY A 67 -3.61 9.84 -34.13
N LYS A 68 -3.06 8.75 -33.56
CA LYS A 68 -1.62 8.44 -33.56
C LYS A 68 -1.20 7.86 -34.92
N TYR A 69 -0.11 8.35 -35.51
CA TYR A 69 0.45 7.85 -36.78
C TYR A 69 1.83 7.21 -36.56
N ILE A 70 2.09 6.06 -37.22
CA ILE A 70 3.36 5.32 -37.11
C ILE A 70 4.33 5.75 -38.23
N ILE A 71 5.59 6.06 -37.88
CA ILE A 71 6.66 6.42 -38.83
C ILE A 71 7.68 5.27 -38.92
N ARG A 72 8.08 4.89 -40.15
CA ARG A 72 9.16 3.91 -40.34
C ARG A 72 10.53 4.56 -40.24
N VAL A 73 11.49 3.87 -39.65
CA VAL A 73 12.89 4.33 -39.50
C VAL A 73 13.50 4.85 -40.80
N ARG A 74 13.23 4.17 -41.93
CA ARG A 74 13.75 4.56 -43.26
C ARG A 74 13.26 5.93 -43.74
N ASP A 75 12.15 6.41 -43.21
CA ASP A 75 11.54 7.68 -43.61
C ASP A 75 12.17 8.86 -42.83
N PHE A 76 12.93 8.60 -41.75
CA PHE A 76 13.64 9.62 -40.97
C PHE A 76 14.69 10.37 -41.81
N GLU A 77 15.47 9.63 -42.60
CA GLU A 77 16.52 10.24 -43.42
C GLU A 77 15.91 11.17 -44.49
N ALA A 78 14.83 10.72 -45.15
CA ALA A 78 14.16 11.48 -46.19
C ALA A 78 13.46 12.74 -45.64
N MET A 79 12.83 12.64 -44.47
CA MET A 79 12.21 13.79 -43.80
C MET A 79 13.27 14.80 -43.31
N ALA A 80 14.38 14.33 -42.73
CA ALA A 80 15.45 15.20 -42.26
C ALA A 80 16.13 15.96 -43.41
N LYS A 81 16.32 15.29 -44.55
CA LYS A 81 16.88 15.91 -45.76
C LYS A 81 15.95 16.98 -46.33
N HIS A 82 14.65 16.71 -46.39
CA HIS A 82 13.65 17.70 -46.82
C HIS A 82 13.61 18.93 -45.91
N VAL A 83 13.67 18.72 -44.59
CA VAL A 83 13.73 19.82 -43.60
C VAL A 83 15.01 20.63 -43.76
N ALA A 84 16.15 19.95 -43.98
CA ALA A 84 17.44 20.60 -44.19
C ALA A 84 17.49 21.46 -45.48
N GLU A 85 16.89 20.99 -46.56
CA GLU A 85 16.86 21.70 -47.86
C GLU A 85 15.97 22.95 -47.83
N THR A 86 15.01 23.02 -46.90
CA THR A 86 14.08 24.16 -46.80
C THR A 86 14.74 25.41 -46.19
N ASN A 87 15.84 25.26 -45.43
CA ASN A 87 16.65 26.33 -44.83
C ASN A 87 15.89 27.43 -44.04
N ALA A 88 14.65 27.16 -43.61
CA ALA A 88 13.73 28.13 -42.99
C ALA A 88 13.28 27.74 -41.57
N VAL A 89 13.92 26.74 -40.96
CA VAL A 89 13.48 26.15 -39.69
C VAL A 89 14.61 26.10 -38.69
N GLU A 90 14.40 26.64 -37.49
CA GLU A 90 15.30 26.43 -36.34
C GLU A 90 14.93 25.12 -35.59
N VAL A 91 15.94 24.33 -35.21
CA VAL A 91 15.73 23.10 -34.43
C VAL A 91 15.55 23.47 -32.95
N PRO A 92 14.42 23.14 -32.30
CA PRO A 92 14.23 23.41 -30.89
C PRO A 92 15.30 22.74 -30.03
N HIS A 93 15.82 23.49 -29.04
CA HIS A 93 16.92 23.04 -28.17
C HIS A 93 16.64 21.70 -27.48
N ARG A 94 15.37 21.42 -27.11
CA ARG A 94 14.95 20.13 -26.52
C ARG A 94 15.11 18.96 -27.49
N THR A 95 14.80 19.15 -28.78
CA THR A 95 14.94 18.10 -29.80
C THR A 95 16.41 17.86 -30.11
N ALA A 96 17.24 18.90 -30.13
CA ALA A 96 18.69 18.79 -30.29
C ALA A 96 19.33 18.00 -29.13
N ILE A 97 18.92 18.27 -27.89
CA ILE A 97 19.37 17.52 -26.70
C ILE A 97 18.88 16.06 -26.75
N ALA A 98 17.61 15.83 -27.11
CA ALA A 98 17.05 14.48 -27.25
C ALA A 98 17.83 13.66 -28.29
N LEU A 99 18.14 14.27 -29.44
CA LEU A 99 18.94 13.65 -30.50
C LEU A 99 20.36 13.27 -30.03
N GLU A 100 21.05 14.15 -29.29
CA GLU A 100 22.39 13.87 -28.74
C GLU A 100 22.35 12.83 -27.61
N ARG A 101 21.29 12.79 -26.80
CA ARG A 101 21.11 11.81 -25.71
C ARG A 101 20.81 10.41 -26.22
N VAL A 102 19.92 10.27 -27.21
CA VAL A 102 19.62 8.99 -27.87
C VAL A 102 20.91 8.40 -28.44
N ARG A 103 21.74 9.23 -29.09
CA ARG A 103 23.05 8.86 -29.62
C ARG A 103 24.07 8.42 -28.55
N ARG A 104 24.24 9.20 -27.47
CA ARG A 104 25.22 8.88 -26.42
C ARG A 104 24.82 7.68 -25.56
N SER A 105 23.53 7.55 -25.22
CA SER A 105 23.09 6.54 -24.24
C SER A 105 23.25 5.11 -24.75
N PHE A 106 23.18 4.88 -26.06
CA PHE A 106 23.40 3.56 -26.63
C PHE A 106 24.88 3.20 -26.69
N SER A 107 25.72 4.10 -27.22
CA SER A 107 27.17 3.88 -27.36
C SER A 107 27.86 3.61 -26.03
N GLN A 108 27.45 4.32 -24.97
CA GLN A 108 28.00 4.17 -23.62
C GLN A 108 27.51 2.88 -22.94
N LYS A 109 26.21 2.56 -23.04
CA LYS A 109 25.65 1.31 -22.47
C LYS A 109 26.15 0.04 -23.17
N LEU A 110 26.52 0.12 -24.45
CA LEU A 110 27.16 -0.98 -25.19
C LEU A 110 28.59 -1.24 -24.70
N GLN A 111 29.30 -0.20 -24.25
CA GLN A 111 30.68 -0.29 -23.80
C GLN A 111 30.78 -0.76 -22.34
N GLU A 112 29.79 -0.41 -21.51
CA GLU A 112 29.70 -0.77 -20.10
C GLU A 112 29.18 -2.21 -19.85
N SER A 113 28.49 -2.84 -20.81
CA SER A 113 27.85 -4.16 -20.64
C SER A 113 28.77 -5.37 -20.87
N GLY A 114 29.98 -5.18 -21.41
CA GLY A 114 30.98 -6.25 -21.59
C GLY A 114 30.58 -7.41 -22.53
N ALA A 115 29.41 -7.34 -23.18
CA ALA A 115 28.89 -8.41 -24.02
C ALA A 115 29.67 -8.53 -25.36
N ARG A 116 30.08 -9.75 -25.73
CA ARG A 116 30.70 -10.00 -27.03
C ARG A 116 29.62 -10.11 -28.13
N ARG A 117 29.67 -9.12 -29.04
CA ARG A 117 29.09 -9.00 -30.40
C ARG A 117 28.29 -10.20 -30.91
N ASP A 118 26.98 -10.02 -31.07
CA ASP A 118 26.23 -10.68 -32.13
C ASP A 118 26.23 -9.77 -33.38
N ARG A 119 26.79 -10.26 -34.48
CA ARG A 119 26.98 -9.49 -35.73
C ARG A 119 25.66 -9.01 -36.36
N ARG A 120 24.53 -9.63 -36.00
CA ARG A 120 23.23 -9.35 -36.64
C ARG A 120 22.40 -8.31 -35.88
N SER A 121 22.34 -8.40 -34.55
CA SER A 121 21.70 -7.38 -33.70
C SER A 121 22.47 -6.05 -33.70
N ASP A 122 23.81 -6.11 -33.70
CA ASP A 122 24.66 -4.94 -33.91
C ASP A 122 24.34 -4.25 -35.23
N ALA A 123 24.00 -4.98 -36.30
CA ALA A 123 23.72 -4.40 -37.61
C ALA A 123 22.42 -3.59 -37.63
N THR A 124 21.35 -4.04 -36.98
CA THR A 124 20.05 -3.34 -36.97
C THR A 124 20.08 -2.10 -36.07
N HIS A 125 20.67 -2.19 -34.88
CA HIS A 125 20.78 -1.03 -33.99
C HIS A 125 21.88 -0.05 -34.45
N SER A 126 22.99 -0.54 -35.00
CA SER A 126 23.95 0.33 -35.69
C SER A 126 23.32 0.98 -36.92
N HIS A 127 22.43 0.29 -37.63
CA HIS A 127 21.68 0.88 -38.74
C HIS A 127 20.74 2.00 -38.26
N PHE A 128 20.01 1.79 -37.15
CA PHE A 128 19.17 2.84 -36.55
C PHE A 128 19.98 4.05 -36.09
N VAL A 129 21.11 3.82 -35.40
CA VAL A 129 22.04 4.89 -34.97
C VAL A 129 22.68 5.58 -36.17
N GLN A 130 23.08 4.85 -37.22
CA GLN A 130 23.59 5.42 -38.47
C GLN A 130 22.53 6.29 -39.16
N VAL A 131 21.25 5.89 -39.15
CA VAL A 131 20.16 6.73 -39.66
C VAL A 131 20.05 8.02 -38.84
N LEU A 132 20.13 7.96 -37.50
CA LEU A 132 20.12 9.16 -36.65
C LEU A 132 21.38 10.04 -36.81
N GLU A 133 22.54 9.44 -37.08
CA GLU A 133 23.78 10.18 -37.39
C GLU A 133 23.67 10.90 -38.73
N LYS A 134 23.05 10.28 -39.74
CA LYS A 134 22.76 10.94 -41.01
C LYS A 134 21.73 12.06 -40.84
N VAL A 135 20.65 11.83 -40.08
CA VAL A 135 19.66 12.87 -39.72
C VAL A 135 20.35 14.07 -39.08
N ARG A 136 21.25 13.84 -38.10
CA ARG A 136 22.08 14.90 -37.51
C ARG A 136 22.99 15.56 -38.55
N GLY A 137 23.62 14.79 -39.44
CA GLY A 137 24.46 15.29 -40.51
C GLY A 137 23.73 16.26 -41.44
N TYR A 138 22.51 15.93 -41.84
CA TYR A 138 21.65 16.81 -42.66
C TYR A 138 21.21 18.07 -41.89
N LEU A 139 20.91 17.95 -40.59
CA LEU A 139 20.46 19.07 -39.76
C LEU A 139 21.63 19.91 -39.19
N LYS A 140 22.89 19.48 -39.37
CA LYS A 140 24.07 20.09 -38.75
C LYS A 140 24.27 21.56 -39.15
N SER A 141 24.11 21.90 -40.42
CA SER A 141 24.25 23.27 -40.92
C SER A 141 23.22 24.24 -40.34
N ILE A 142 22.03 23.72 -40.00
CA ILE A 142 20.95 24.48 -39.36
C ILE A 142 21.16 24.59 -37.86
N MET A 143 21.71 23.53 -37.22
CA MET A 143 22.04 23.53 -35.79
C MET A 143 23.20 24.48 -35.44
N GLU A 144 24.18 24.64 -36.34
CA GLU A 144 25.37 25.49 -36.12
C GLU A 144 25.11 26.99 -36.43
N ALA A 145 24.01 27.33 -37.13
CA ALA A 145 23.62 28.71 -37.42
C ALA A 145 23.01 29.46 -36.20
N GLY A 146 22.67 28.74 -35.12
CA GLY A 146 22.01 29.29 -33.92
C GLY A 146 22.85 29.27 -32.63
N LEU A 147 24.17 29.05 -32.68
CA LEU A 147 25.00 28.93 -31.48
C LEU A 147 26.16 29.93 -31.46
N PHE A 148 26.09 30.93 -30.58
CA PHE A 148 27.20 31.83 -30.26
C PHE A 148 28.14 31.21 -29.21
N ASN A 149 29.43 31.23 -29.58
CA ASN A 149 30.70 31.39 -28.85
C ASN A 149 31.02 30.62 -27.55
N PRO A 150 32.10 29.80 -27.57
CA PRO A 150 32.77 29.30 -26.38
C PRO A 150 33.84 30.29 -25.91
N GLU A 151 33.55 31.10 -24.89
CA GLU A 151 34.60 31.70 -24.06
C GLU A 151 34.38 31.37 -22.59
N GLU A 152 35.46 30.85 -22.01
CA GLU A 152 35.59 30.22 -20.71
C GLU A 152 35.59 31.22 -19.55
N LYS A 153 35.08 30.78 -18.39
CA LYS A 153 35.83 30.94 -17.13
C LYS A 153 35.85 29.60 -16.41
N THR A 154 37.00 28.95 -16.51
CA THR A 154 37.40 27.80 -15.72
C THR A 154 37.96 28.29 -14.38
N ASP A 155 37.40 27.81 -13.27
CA ASP A 155 38.13 27.77 -12.01
C ASP A 155 38.35 26.31 -11.60
N LYS A 156 39.62 25.91 -11.62
CA LYS A 156 40.13 24.62 -11.16
C LYS A 156 40.55 24.75 -9.69
N LYS A 157 39.96 23.94 -8.80
CA LYS A 157 40.63 22.97 -7.89
C LYS A 157 39.77 22.60 -6.68
N ALA A 158 39.42 21.32 -6.55
CA ALA A 158 39.65 20.50 -5.35
C ALA A 158 39.32 19.03 -5.64
N ASN A 159 40.16 18.12 -5.15
CA ASN A 159 40.14 16.68 -5.40
C ASN A 159 38.96 15.95 -4.73
N GLN A 160 38.36 15.08 -5.54
CA GLN A 160 37.55 13.87 -5.31
C GLN A 160 37.23 13.40 -3.87
N SER A 161 35.92 13.29 -3.61
CA SER A 161 35.27 12.13 -2.99
C SER A 161 33.97 11.87 -3.75
N PHE A 162 33.64 10.60 -4.02
CA PHE A 162 32.55 10.15 -4.90
C PHE A 162 31.22 10.88 -4.62
N LYS A 163 30.78 11.71 -5.57
CA LYS A 163 29.52 12.46 -5.53
C LYS A 163 28.71 12.14 -6.78
N GLY A 164 27.41 11.87 -6.58
CA GLY A 164 26.53 11.19 -7.52
C GLY A 164 26.35 11.89 -8.87
N MET A 165 25.89 11.09 -9.84
CA MET A 165 25.60 11.41 -11.25
C MET A 165 24.51 12.50 -11.47
N PHE A 166 24.12 13.20 -10.41
CA PHE A 166 23.08 14.23 -10.39
C PHE A 166 23.60 15.66 -10.21
N ASP A 167 24.89 15.87 -9.92
CA ASP A 167 25.50 17.22 -9.90
C ASP A 167 25.63 17.87 -11.31
N VAL A 168 25.18 17.19 -12.37
CA VAL A 168 25.08 17.73 -13.74
C VAL A 168 23.71 18.37 -14.02
N LEU A 169 22.76 18.30 -13.07
CA LEU A 169 21.48 19.01 -13.15
C LEU A 169 21.58 20.39 -12.49
N ASN A 170 22.28 21.33 -13.14
CA ASN A 170 21.98 22.75 -12.91
C ASN A 170 20.62 23.04 -13.56
N VAL A 171 19.57 23.01 -12.73
CA VAL A 171 18.23 23.50 -13.09
C VAL A 171 18.36 25.00 -13.38
N TYR A 172 18.12 25.39 -14.63
CA TYR A 172 18.16 26.79 -15.05
C TYR A 172 16.86 27.48 -14.65
N ASN A 173 16.97 28.60 -13.91
CA ASN A 173 15.88 29.56 -13.73
C ASN A 173 15.90 30.53 -14.92
N PRO A 174 14.78 30.76 -15.63
CA PRO A 174 14.75 31.68 -16.77
C PRO A 174 15.09 33.12 -16.34
N SER A 175 15.73 33.89 -17.23
CA SER A 175 16.18 35.26 -16.94
C SER A 175 15.02 36.26 -16.80
N GLU A 176 15.20 37.31 -16.00
CA GLU A 176 14.20 38.36 -15.78
C GLU A 176 13.80 39.11 -17.06
N GLU A 177 14.65 39.13 -18.09
CA GLU A 177 14.32 39.69 -19.41
C GLU A 177 13.28 38.86 -20.17
N PHE A 178 13.20 37.53 -19.91
CA PHE A 178 12.16 36.66 -20.47
C PHE A 178 10.82 36.82 -19.74
N LEU A 179 10.84 37.07 -18.42
CA LEU A 179 9.62 37.30 -17.63
C LEU A 179 8.98 38.67 -17.88
N ASN A 180 9.73 39.62 -18.46
CA ASN A 180 9.29 41.00 -18.69
C ASN A 180 8.99 41.31 -20.18
N ALA A 181 9.01 40.33 -21.07
CA ALA A 181 8.63 40.55 -22.47
C ALA A 181 7.10 40.71 -22.61
N PRO A 182 6.58 41.69 -23.37
CA PRO A 182 5.15 41.86 -23.55
C PRO A 182 4.54 40.70 -24.34
N ASP A 183 3.44 40.14 -23.86
CA ASP A 183 2.72 39.02 -24.47
C ASP A 183 2.26 39.37 -25.90
N ILE A 184 2.89 38.74 -26.90
CA ILE A 184 2.37 38.72 -28.27
C ILE A 184 1.50 37.48 -28.37
N THR A 185 0.17 37.64 -28.47
CA THR A 185 -0.76 36.53 -28.72
C THR A 185 -0.60 35.99 -30.14
N PRO A 186 -0.13 34.74 -30.35
CA PRO A 186 -0.22 34.09 -31.65
C PRO A 186 -1.57 33.37 -31.75
N ASN A 187 -2.20 33.43 -32.92
CA ASN A 187 -3.42 32.71 -33.29
C ASN A 187 -3.26 31.19 -33.02
N PRO A 188 -4.34 30.44 -32.70
CA PRO A 188 -4.24 29.04 -32.32
C PRO A 188 -3.80 28.18 -33.51
N ALA A 189 -2.56 27.69 -33.48
CA ALA A 189 -2.13 26.59 -34.33
C ALA A 189 -2.75 25.28 -33.80
N PRO A 190 -3.19 24.36 -34.68
CA PRO A 190 -3.68 23.05 -34.24
C PRO A 190 -2.56 22.29 -33.52
N GLU A 191 -2.90 21.58 -32.45
CA GLU A 191 -1.95 20.77 -31.68
C GLU A 191 -1.12 19.85 -32.60
N PRO A 192 0.21 19.76 -32.42
CA PRO A 192 1.05 18.94 -33.28
C PRO A 192 0.65 17.47 -33.18
N THR A 193 0.52 16.80 -34.33
CA THR A 193 0.07 15.40 -34.39
C THR A 193 1.13 14.50 -33.77
N GLN A 194 0.79 13.59 -32.85
CA GLN A 194 1.76 12.71 -32.19
C GLN A 194 2.13 11.53 -33.11
N TYR A 195 3.44 11.30 -33.31
CA TYR A 195 3.96 10.21 -34.13
C TYR A 195 4.82 9.25 -33.30
N THR A 196 4.62 7.94 -33.47
CA THR A 196 5.40 6.88 -32.80
C THR A 196 6.16 6.03 -33.82
N VAL A 197 7.38 5.58 -33.50
CA VAL A 197 8.16 4.71 -34.41
C VAL A 197 7.57 3.29 -34.41
N GLU A 198 7.60 2.60 -35.56
CA GLU A 198 7.13 1.21 -35.74
C GLU A 198 7.69 0.32 -34.60
N GLU A 199 6.81 -0.27 -33.78
CA GLU A 199 7.22 -1.16 -32.69
C GLU A 199 7.65 -2.49 -33.30
N ASP A 200 8.96 -2.70 -33.41
CA ASP A 200 9.51 -4.01 -33.74
C ASP A 200 9.29 -4.95 -32.55
N ASP A 201 8.20 -5.74 -32.64
CA ASP A 201 7.88 -6.91 -31.80
C ASP A 201 8.91 -8.03 -32.02
N THR A 202 10.17 -7.71 -31.79
CA THR A 202 11.29 -8.63 -31.97
C THR A 202 11.61 -9.34 -30.66
N TRP A 203 12.21 -10.52 -30.79
CA TRP A 203 12.65 -11.31 -29.64
C TRP A 203 13.63 -10.49 -28.77
N GLU A 204 14.47 -9.67 -29.38
CA GLU A 204 15.40 -8.78 -28.70
C GLU A 204 14.69 -7.72 -27.85
N THR A 205 13.60 -7.12 -28.37
CA THR A 205 12.78 -6.16 -27.61
C THR A 205 12.12 -6.85 -26.40
N ALA A 206 11.60 -8.06 -26.58
CA ALA A 206 11.00 -8.85 -25.50
C ALA A 206 12.03 -9.29 -24.45
N PHE A 207 13.20 -9.75 -24.88
CA PHE A 207 14.30 -10.12 -23.99
C PHE A 207 14.84 -8.92 -23.20
N PHE A 208 14.95 -7.74 -23.84
CA PHE A 208 15.33 -6.51 -23.15
C PHE A 208 14.30 -6.11 -22.09
N ALA A 209 13.01 -6.15 -22.41
CA ALA A 209 11.94 -5.86 -21.47
C ALA A 209 11.95 -6.84 -20.29
N PHE A 210 12.12 -8.13 -20.56
CA PHE A 210 12.28 -9.16 -19.54
C PHE A 210 13.50 -8.93 -18.64
N SER A 211 14.64 -8.58 -19.23
CA SER A 211 15.87 -8.26 -18.48
C SER A 211 15.71 -7.03 -17.59
N ALA A 212 15.01 -5.99 -18.08
CA ALA A 212 14.68 -4.80 -17.30
C ALA A 212 13.76 -5.12 -16.12
N LEU A 213 12.74 -5.98 -16.35
CA LEU A 213 11.85 -6.46 -15.29
C LEU A 213 12.62 -7.18 -14.18
N LEU A 214 13.51 -8.11 -14.53
CA LEU A 214 14.36 -8.81 -13.57
C LEU A 214 15.28 -7.85 -12.78
N PHE A 215 15.81 -6.82 -13.45
CA PHE A 215 16.64 -5.82 -12.79
C PHE A 215 15.86 -5.01 -11.74
N ASP A 216 14.64 -4.61 -12.05
CA ASP A 216 13.79 -3.89 -11.10
C ASP A 216 13.26 -4.79 -9.97
N TYR A 217 12.96 -6.06 -10.26
CA TYR A 217 12.66 -7.06 -9.22
C TYR A 217 13.82 -7.19 -8.24
N ASN A 218 15.06 -7.28 -8.73
CA ASN A 218 16.22 -7.35 -7.86
C ASN A 218 16.35 -6.10 -6.96
N LYS A 219 16.05 -4.89 -7.47
CA LYS A 219 16.02 -3.68 -6.62
C LYS A 219 14.93 -3.73 -5.55
N LEU A 220 13.73 -4.20 -5.91
CA LEU A 220 12.62 -4.36 -4.96
C LEU A 220 13.00 -5.36 -3.87
N THR A 221 13.57 -6.52 -4.24
CA THR A 221 14.04 -7.52 -3.28
C THR A 221 15.11 -6.96 -2.35
N GLN A 222 16.09 -6.19 -2.87
CA GLN A 222 17.10 -5.54 -2.04
C GLN A 222 16.49 -4.55 -1.04
N GLU A 223 15.47 -3.79 -1.45
CA GLU A 223 14.76 -2.87 -0.57
C GLU A 223 13.98 -3.62 0.51
N ILE A 224 13.26 -4.68 0.15
CA ILE A 224 12.54 -5.53 1.10
C ILE A 224 13.53 -6.12 2.12
N HIS A 225 14.68 -6.63 1.68
CA HIS A 225 15.74 -7.12 2.58
C HIS A 225 16.22 -6.03 3.55
N SER A 226 16.38 -4.79 3.07
CA SER A 226 16.74 -3.64 3.90
C SER A 226 15.67 -3.39 4.98
N LEU A 227 14.39 -3.40 4.62
CA LEU A 227 13.29 -3.23 5.56
C LEU A 227 13.24 -4.33 6.62
N TRP A 228 13.38 -5.59 6.23
CA TRP A 228 13.37 -6.71 7.18
C TRP A 228 14.59 -6.72 8.10
N ARG A 229 15.76 -6.23 7.65
CA ARG A 229 16.92 -5.98 8.53
C ARG A 229 16.64 -4.88 9.55
N LYS A 230 15.99 -3.79 9.16
CA LYS A 230 15.56 -2.72 10.09
C LYS A 230 14.58 -3.24 11.13
N TYR A 231 13.63 -4.10 10.73
CA TYR A 231 12.77 -4.79 11.70
C TYR A 231 13.57 -5.70 12.64
N ALA A 232 14.52 -6.49 12.10
CA ALA A 232 15.38 -7.33 12.92
C ALA A 232 16.21 -6.49 13.93
N ALA A 233 16.64 -5.29 13.55
CA ALA A 233 17.32 -4.34 14.43
C ALA A 233 16.39 -3.59 15.41
N GLY A 234 15.06 -3.69 15.24
CA GLY A 234 14.08 -2.97 16.06
C GLY A 234 13.83 -1.52 15.63
N GLU A 235 14.31 -1.12 14.45
CA GLU A 235 14.16 0.24 13.91
C GLU A 235 12.82 0.47 13.20
N LEU A 236 12.23 -0.60 12.65
CA LEU A 236 10.90 -0.58 12.04
C LEU A 236 10.01 -1.61 12.71
N ASP A 237 8.70 -1.38 12.67
CA ASP A 237 7.70 -2.30 13.23
C ASP A 237 7.31 -3.37 12.21
N LEU A 238 6.94 -4.56 12.70
CA LEU A 238 6.53 -5.71 11.90
C LEU A 238 5.38 -5.37 10.93
N ALA A 239 4.36 -4.65 11.38
CA ALA A 239 3.23 -4.26 10.55
C ALA A 239 3.68 -3.38 9.37
N ALA A 240 4.58 -2.42 9.62
CA ALA A 240 5.08 -1.49 8.61
C ALA A 240 5.89 -2.19 7.51
N VAL A 241 6.79 -3.10 7.89
CA VAL A 241 7.58 -3.86 6.90
C VAL A 241 6.71 -4.87 6.14
N SER A 242 5.72 -5.46 6.80
CA SER A 242 4.80 -6.42 6.17
C SER A 242 3.90 -5.78 5.13
N VAL A 243 3.20 -4.68 5.46
CA VAL A 243 2.32 -4.01 4.47
C VAL A 243 3.11 -3.47 3.29
N SER A 244 4.32 -2.97 3.53
CA SER A 244 5.17 -2.44 2.45
C SER A 244 5.74 -3.55 1.57
N THR A 245 6.05 -4.71 2.14
CA THR A 245 6.40 -5.93 1.37
C THR A 245 5.22 -6.38 0.53
N ASN A 246 4.00 -6.38 1.10
CA ASN A 246 2.78 -6.73 0.36
C ASN A 246 2.52 -5.75 -0.80
N THR A 247 2.70 -4.44 -0.58
CA THR A 247 2.67 -3.43 -1.64
C THR A 247 3.74 -3.65 -2.70
N ALA A 248 4.95 -4.06 -2.31
CA ALA A 248 6.02 -4.34 -3.26
C ALA A 248 5.66 -5.52 -4.20
N PHE A 249 4.93 -6.53 -3.71
CA PHE A 249 4.41 -7.61 -4.54
C PHE A 249 3.40 -7.11 -5.57
N GLU A 250 2.48 -6.24 -5.16
CA GLU A 250 1.53 -5.63 -6.09
C GLU A 250 2.23 -4.79 -7.17
N LEU A 251 3.23 -3.98 -6.78
CA LEU A 251 4.01 -3.18 -7.72
C LEU A 251 4.78 -4.08 -8.70
N ALA A 252 5.40 -5.16 -8.23
CA ALA A 252 6.08 -6.12 -9.10
C ALA A 252 5.13 -6.70 -10.15
N HIS A 253 3.92 -7.07 -9.73
CA HIS A 253 2.90 -7.58 -10.64
C HIS A 253 2.37 -6.52 -11.62
N SER A 254 2.24 -5.25 -11.21
CA SER A 254 1.91 -4.16 -12.12
C SER A 254 2.98 -4.03 -13.22
N MET A 255 4.26 -4.09 -12.84
CA MET A 255 5.38 -4.01 -13.78
C MET A 255 5.41 -5.18 -14.76
N GLU A 256 5.07 -6.39 -14.31
CA GLU A 256 4.93 -7.54 -15.21
C GLU A 256 3.78 -7.32 -16.21
N ASN A 257 2.63 -6.84 -15.73
CA ASN A 257 1.47 -6.59 -16.58
C ASN A 257 1.74 -5.54 -17.67
N ASP A 258 2.60 -4.56 -17.39
CA ASP A 258 3.01 -3.54 -18.37
C ASP A 258 3.76 -4.14 -19.57
N VAL A 259 4.59 -5.16 -19.33
CA VAL A 259 5.37 -5.84 -20.38
C VAL A 259 4.68 -7.10 -20.89
N LYS A 260 3.64 -7.59 -20.22
CA LYS A 260 2.98 -8.88 -20.49
C LYS A 260 2.60 -9.07 -21.96
N LYS A 261 1.98 -8.06 -22.59
CA LYS A 261 1.57 -8.15 -24.00
C LYS A 261 2.74 -8.38 -24.96
N LEU A 262 3.92 -7.85 -24.63
CA LEU A 262 5.13 -8.05 -25.41
C LEU A 262 5.71 -9.45 -25.15
N LEU A 263 5.75 -9.89 -23.88
CA LEU A 263 6.27 -11.21 -23.51
C LEU A 263 5.40 -12.34 -24.07
N ASP A 264 4.07 -12.20 -24.03
CA ASP A 264 3.12 -13.19 -24.52
C ASP A 264 3.24 -13.43 -26.05
N LYS A 265 3.76 -12.45 -26.82
CA LYS A 265 4.07 -12.62 -28.26
C LYS A 265 5.27 -13.55 -28.50
N HIS A 266 6.10 -13.75 -27.49
CA HIS A 266 7.29 -14.61 -27.51
C HIS A 266 7.17 -15.74 -26.48
N GLU A 267 5.99 -16.37 -26.44
CA GLU A 267 5.70 -17.57 -25.64
C GLU A 267 5.67 -17.33 -24.10
N GLY A 268 5.77 -16.08 -23.65
CA GLY A 268 5.59 -15.70 -22.25
C GLY A 268 6.87 -15.65 -21.44
N ALA A 269 6.74 -15.10 -20.23
CA ALA A 269 7.87 -14.82 -19.36
C ALA A 269 8.54 -16.11 -18.83
N ALA A 270 7.77 -17.19 -18.63
CA ALA A 270 8.26 -18.50 -18.19
C ALA A 270 9.22 -19.14 -19.21
N LEU A 271 8.83 -19.14 -20.49
CA LEU A 271 9.65 -19.73 -21.55
C LEU A 271 10.86 -18.85 -21.87
N LEU A 272 10.74 -17.53 -21.74
CA LEU A 272 11.90 -16.63 -21.77
C LEU A 272 12.88 -16.89 -20.62
N ALA A 273 12.38 -17.13 -19.40
CA ALA A 273 13.23 -17.50 -18.26
C ALA A 273 13.94 -18.84 -18.50
N GLN A 274 13.20 -19.87 -18.94
CA GLN A 274 13.78 -21.19 -19.25
C GLN A 274 14.78 -21.14 -20.41
N GLY A 275 14.46 -20.41 -21.49
CA GLY A 275 15.38 -20.20 -22.62
C GLY A 275 16.64 -19.41 -22.23
N SER A 276 16.50 -18.44 -21.33
CA SER A 276 17.64 -17.70 -20.76
C SER A 276 18.53 -18.62 -19.93
N PHE A 277 17.94 -19.46 -19.08
CA PHE A 277 18.66 -20.45 -18.30
C PHE A 277 19.44 -21.43 -19.19
N ASP A 278 18.81 -21.96 -20.23
CA ASP A 278 19.44 -22.88 -21.17
C ASP A 278 20.60 -22.24 -21.92
N THR A 279 20.42 -20.99 -22.34
CA THR A 279 21.45 -20.23 -23.05
C THR A 279 22.63 -19.93 -22.13
N MET A 280 22.38 -19.54 -20.87
CA MET A 280 23.44 -19.28 -19.90
C MET A 280 24.19 -20.56 -19.49
N CYS A 281 23.49 -21.68 -19.27
CA CYS A 281 24.13 -22.96 -18.98
C CYS A 281 25.10 -23.36 -20.11
N LYS A 282 24.67 -23.24 -21.37
CA LYS A 282 25.53 -23.50 -22.54
C LYS A 282 26.74 -22.57 -22.60
N HIS A 283 26.53 -21.27 -22.33
CA HIS A 283 27.61 -20.28 -22.39
C HIS A 283 28.67 -20.47 -21.30
N LEU A 284 28.24 -20.92 -20.12
CA LEU A 284 29.12 -21.22 -18.98
C LEU A 284 29.70 -22.64 -19.02
N GLY A 285 29.33 -23.46 -20.01
CA GLY A 285 29.77 -24.84 -20.13
C GLY A 285 29.19 -25.77 -19.05
N ILE A 286 28.05 -25.41 -18.46
CA ILE A 286 27.35 -26.21 -17.45
C ILE A 286 26.38 -27.15 -18.16
N ASP A 287 26.59 -28.46 -17.99
CA ASP A 287 25.63 -29.47 -18.42
C ASP A 287 24.48 -29.54 -17.42
N ARG A 288 23.33 -28.96 -17.79
CA ARG A 288 22.13 -28.90 -16.95
C ARG A 288 21.53 -30.28 -16.61
N ASP A 289 21.79 -31.28 -17.46
CA ASP A 289 21.17 -32.61 -17.35
C ASP A 289 22.02 -33.55 -16.48
N ARG A 290 23.25 -33.14 -16.12
CA ARG A 290 24.11 -33.82 -15.15
C ARG A 290 23.64 -33.60 -13.71
N LYS A 291 22.45 -34.11 -13.39
CA LYS A 291 21.77 -33.96 -12.11
C LYS A 291 21.68 -35.27 -11.35
N GLN A 292 21.57 -35.20 -10.02
CA GLN A 292 21.21 -36.37 -9.21
C GLN A 292 19.69 -36.68 -9.31
N PRO A 293 19.25 -37.90 -8.96
CA PRO A 293 17.84 -38.30 -9.09
C PRO A 293 16.84 -37.43 -8.32
N ASP A 294 17.27 -36.78 -7.25
CA ASP A 294 16.47 -35.90 -6.39
C ASP A 294 16.48 -34.42 -6.82
N GLU A 295 17.25 -34.08 -7.86
CA GLU A 295 17.46 -32.71 -8.34
C GLU A 295 16.67 -32.43 -9.63
N ALA A 296 16.19 -31.18 -9.76
CA ALA A 296 15.51 -30.74 -10.97
C ALA A 296 16.49 -30.56 -12.16
N TYR A 297 17.71 -30.09 -11.88
CA TYR A 297 18.78 -29.78 -12.82
C TYR A 297 20.15 -29.86 -12.10
N ASN A 298 21.27 -29.78 -12.83
CA ASN A 298 22.61 -29.73 -12.26
C ASN A 298 22.78 -28.49 -11.35
N LEU A 299 22.95 -28.70 -10.05
CA LEU A 299 23.02 -27.62 -9.06
C LEU A 299 24.22 -26.67 -9.19
N GLU A 300 25.19 -26.93 -10.07
CA GLU A 300 26.15 -25.91 -10.51
C GLU A 300 25.43 -24.66 -11.08
N ALA A 301 24.24 -24.83 -11.64
CA ALA A 301 23.40 -23.77 -12.18
C ALA A 301 22.43 -23.13 -11.15
N TYR A 302 22.55 -23.47 -9.87
CA TYR A 302 21.58 -23.05 -8.83
C TYR A 302 21.37 -21.53 -8.75
N ASP A 303 22.44 -20.73 -8.70
CA ASP A 303 22.32 -19.27 -8.54
C ASP A 303 21.60 -18.64 -9.76
N MET A 304 21.80 -19.19 -10.97
CA MET A 304 21.09 -18.77 -12.17
C MET A 304 19.61 -19.16 -12.13
N ALA A 305 19.32 -20.40 -11.70
CA ALA A 305 17.95 -20.87 -11.54
C ALA A 305 17.19 -20.06 -10.48
N LYS A 306 17.85 -19.66 -9.38
CA LYS A 306 17.27 -18.77 -8.37
C LYS A 306 17.03 -17.37 -8.93
N LEU A 307 17.99 -16.78 -9.66
CA LEU A 307 17.82 -15.46 -10.29
C LEU A 307 16.63 -15.43 -11.27
N LEU A 308 16.43 -16.52 -12.01
CA LEU A 308 15.35 -16.68 -12.99
C LEU A 308 14.06 -17.27 -12.38
N GLN A 309 13.99 -17.43 -11.06
CA GLN A 309 12.83 -17.99 -10.34
C GLN A 309 12.42 -19.41 -10.73
N LEU A 310 13.30 -20.17 -11.39
CA LEU A 310 13.00 -21.52 -11.88
C LEU A 310 12.81 -22.53 -10.74
N ASN A 311 13.51 -22.35 -9.62
CA ASN A 311 13.35 -23.22 -8.44
C ASN A 311 11.91 -23.20 -7.95
N THR A 312 11.45 -22.00 -7.63
CA THR A 312 10.09 -21.71 -7.16
C THR A 312 9.04 -22.23 -8.13
N MET A 313 9.19 -21.95 -9.44
CA MET A 313 8.25 -22.41 -10.46
C MET A 313 8.18 -23.94 -10.57
N SER A 314 9.33 -24.61 -10.54
CA SER A 314 9.40 -26.06 -10.67
C SER A 314 8.77 -26.80 -9.48
N MET A 315 9.00 -26.28 -8.27
CA MET A 315 8.43 -26.81 -7.03
C MET A 315 6.93 -26.56 -6.96
N LEU A 316 6.50 -25.35 -7.33
CA LEU A 316 5.10 -25.01 -7.47
C LEU A 316 4.38 -26.00 -8.37
N LYS A 317 4.85 -26.16 -9.62
CA LYS A 317 4.28 -27.09 -10.59
C LYS A 317 4.18 -28.51 -10.05
N SER A 318 5.25 -28.99 -9.40
CA SER A 318 5.29 -30.33 -8.82
C SER A 318 4.24 -30.51 -7.72
N TYR A 319 4.01 -29.50 -6.89
CA TYR A 319 2.95 -29.50 -5.89
C TYR A 319 1.56 -29.50 -6.54
N LEU A 320 1.36 -28.76 -7.64
CA LEU A 320 0.09 -28.74 -8.37
C LEU A 320 -0.25 -30.12 -8.91
N ASP A 321 0.71 -30.75 -9.58
CA ASP A 321 0.52 -32.06 -10.19
C ASP A 321 0.20 -33.13 -9.13
N ALA A 322 0.78 -33.00 -7.93
CA ALA A 322 0.51 -33.89 -6.80
C ALA A 322 -0.86 -33.67 -6.14
N ASN A 323 -1.41 -32.46 -6.18
CA ASN A 323 -2.65 -32.09 -5.45
C ASN A 323 -3.85 -31.81 -6.38
N ARG A 324 -3.72 -32.04 -7.69
CA ARG A 324 -4.73 -31.68 -8.71
C ARG A 324 -6.15 -32.19 -8.45
N ASN A 325 -6.28 -33.34 -7.78
CA ASN A 325 -7.57 -33.97 -7.48
C ASN A 325 -7.91 -33.95 -5.98
N SER A 326 -7.16 -33.21 -5.17
CA SER A 326 -7.38 -33.17 -3.72
C SER A 326 -8.32 -32.02 -3.38
N VAL A 327 -9.52 -32.35 -2.89
CA VAL A 327 -10.51 -31.38 -2.38
C VAL A 327 -10.03 -30.73 -1.09
N VAL A 328 -9.13 -31.41 -0.38
CA VAL A 328 -8.54 -30.95 0.88
C VAL A 328 -7.04 -30.74 0.70
N PRO A 329 -6.47 -29.60 1.12
CA PRO A 329 -5.03 -29.40 1.12
C PRO A 329 -4.35 -30.49 1.95
N GLY A 330 -3.52 -31.32 1.33
CA GLY A 330 -2.67 -32.25 2.07
C GLY A 330 -1.69 -31.47 2.94
N ASN A 331 -1.71 -31.70 4.26
CA ASN A 331 -0.71 -31.12 5.15
C ASN A 331 0.67 -31.71 4.84
N TYR A 332 1.69 -30.85 4.78
CA TYR A 332 3.04 -31.33 4.62
C TYR A 332 3.47 -32.17 5.83
N ASN A 333 3.74 -33.45 5.61
CA ASN A 333 4.04 -34.44 6.64
C ASN A 333 5.54 -34.69 6.84
N GLY A 334 6.39 -33.79 6.33
CA GLY A 334 7.85 -33.94 6.46
C GLY A 334 8.46 -35.00 5.52
N LYS A 335 7.74 -35.52 4.51
CA LYS A 335 8.24 -36.52 3.55
C LYS A 335 9.61 -36.18 2.92
N PHE A 336 9.94 -34.89 2.77
CA PHE A 336 11.22 -34.44 2.24
C PHE A 336 12.18 -33.91 3.32
N GLY A 337 11.77 -33.91 4.60
CA GLY A 337 12.44 -33.26 5.73
C GLY A 337 11.76 -31.96 6.15
N TRP A 338 12.25 -31.34 7.21
CA TRP A 338 11.79 -30.02 7.68
C TRP A 338 12.86 -28.96 7.43
N TYR A 339 12.42 -27.72 7.22
CA TYR A 339 13.27 -26.55 7.11
C TYR A 339 14.17 -26.45 8.35
N ASN A 340 15.44 -26.11 8.13
CA ASN A 340 16.43 -26.07 9.20
C ASN A 340 16.69 -24.62 9.60
N GLU A 341 15.98 -24.16 10.63
CA GLU A 341 16.08 -22.81 11.20
C GLU A 341 17.55 -22.41 11.51
N LYS A 342 18.37 -23.36 12.01
CA LYS A 342 19.77 -23.10 12.37
C LYS A 342 20.66 -22.86 11.16
N LEU A 343 20.43 -23.65 10.11
CA LEU A 343 21.14 -23.53 8.85
C LEU A 343 20.73 -22.24 8.15
N GLY A 344 19.42 -21.97 8.00
CA GLY A 344 18.90 -20.76 7.39
C GLY A 344 19.61 -20.41 6.08
N ALA A 345 20.00 -19.14 5.92
CA ALA A 345 20.80 -18.66 4.79
C ALA A 345 22.29 -19.09 4.79
N LYS A 346 22.76 -19.87 5.77
CA LYS A 346 24.19 -20.19 5.97
C LYS A 346 24.69 -21.38 5.13
N GLY A 347 23.84 -21.94 4.25
CA GLY A 347 24.22 -23.04 3.35
C GLY A 347 25.44 -22.70 2.51
N ARG A 348 26.45 -23.57 2.53
CA ARG A 348 27.74 -23.34 1.84
C ARG A 348 27.77 -23.97 0.46
N THR A 349 27.04 -25.06 0.26
CA THR A 349 26.93 -25.76 -1.02
C THR A 349 25.62 -25.42 -1.72
N ASN A 350 25.60 -25.46 -3.06
CA ASN A 350 24.36 -25.25 -3.84
C ASN A 350 23.30 -26.29 -3.49
N ARG A 351 23.70 -27.50 -3.09
CA ARG A 351 22.80 -28.56 -2.60
C ARG A 351 22.15 -28.20 -1.27
N GLU A 352 22.91 -27.69 -0.30
CA GLU A 352 22.35 -27.21 0.96
C GLU A 352 21.35 -26.06 0.72
N LYS A 353 21.71 -25.09 -0.12
CA LYS A 353 20.83 -23.96 -0.46
C LYS A 353 19.55 -24.42 -1.16
N TYR A 354 19.66 -25.25 -2.19
CA TYR A 354 18.51 -25.81 -2.91
C TYR A 354 17.58 -26.61 -1.98
N ASN A 355 18.14 -27.42 -1.08
CA ASN A 355 17.34 -28.14 -0.11
C ASN A 355 16.65 -27.20 0.89
N GLN A 356 17.31 -26.14 1.37
CA GLN A 356 16.65 -25.17 2.25
C GLN A 356 15.50 -24.43 1.55
N ASP A 357 15.70 -23.98 0.30
CA ASP A 357 14.63 -23.38 -0.51
C ASP A 357 13.44 -24.34 -0.66
N LYS A 358 13.73 -25.59 -1.03
CA LYS A 358 12.73 -26.64 -1.21
C LYS A 358 11.90 -26.88 0.05
N LEU A 359 12.56 -27.06 1.18
CA LEU A 359 11.88 -27.40 2.42
C LEU A 359 11.06 -26.23 2.96
N ALA A 360 11.58 -25.00 2.89
CA ALA A 360 10.84 -23.81 3.26
C ALA A 360 9.57 -23.61 2.41
N GLN A 361 9.65 -23.87 1.10
CA GLN A 361 8.49 -23.76 0.22
C GLN A 361 7.47 -24.87 0.50
N MET A 362 7.90 -26.13 0.61
CA MET A 362 6.99 -27.26 0.87
C MET A 362 6.21 -27.11 2.18
N GLU A 363 6.81 -26.55 3.22
CA GLU A 363 6.13 -26.28 4.50
C GLU A 363 4.98 -25.28 4.35
N ILE A 364 5.18 -24.19 3.62
CA ILE A 364 4.18 -23.11 3.53
C ILE A 364 3.06 -23.42 2.53
N MET A 365 3.34 -24.18 1.45
CA MET A 365 2.37 -24.40 0.36
C MET A 365 1.05 -25.02 0.81
N SER A 366 1.10 -26.01 1.71
CA SER A 366 -0.12 -26.61 2.27
C SER A 366 -0.96 -25.63 3.07
N SER A 367 -0.31 -24.71 3.79
CA SER A 367 -0.97 -23.66 4.56
C SER A 367 -1.56 -22.58 3.65
N LEU A 368 -0.85 -22.17 2.59
CA LEU A 368 -1.38 -21.21 1.60
C LEU A 368 -2.61 -21.77 0.89
N HIS A 369 -2.55 -23.05 0.48
CA HIS A 369 -3.69 -23.73 -0.11
C HIS A 369 -4.87 -23.80 0.88
N PHE A 370 -4.65 -24.09 2.17
CA PHE A 370 -5.72 -23.99 3.17
C PHE A 370 -6.34 -22.60 3.23
N LEU A 371 -5.50 -21.56 3.36
CA LEU A 371 -5.95 -20.18 3.56
C LEU A 371 -6.67 -19.58 2.35
N SER A 372 -6.47 -20.16 1.17
CA SER A 372 -7.15 -19.74 -0.05
C SER A 372 -8.53 -20.35 -0.27
N THR A 373 -8.87 -21.40 0.47
CA THR A 373 -10.19 -22.01 0.36
C THR A 373 -11.24 -21.18 1.11
N ASN A 374 -12.50 -21.25 0.68
CA ASN A 374 -13.62 -20.61 1.39
C ASN A 374 -13.73 -21.02 2.88
N GLY A 375 -13.33 -22.25 3.23
CA GLY A 375 -13.34 -22.76 4.60
C GLY A 375 -12.18 -22.24 5.46
N GLY A 376 -11.02 -22.01 4.84
CA GLY A 376 -9.79 -21.54 5.49
C GLY A 376 -9.52 -20.04 5.32
N MET A 377 -10.43 -19.30 4.70
CA MET A 377 -10.29 -17.87 4.47
C MET A 377 -10.14 -17.09 5.79
N GLY A 378 -9.03 -16.35 5.91
CA GLY A 378 -8.66 -15.58 7.09
C GLY A 378 -9.35 -14.22 7.21
N ALA A 379 -8.89 -13.40 8.17
CA ALA A 379 -9.28 -11.98 8.26
C ALA A 379 -8.54 -11.11 7.24
N VAL A 380 -7.33 -11.54 6.86
CA VAL A 380 -6.49 -10.88 5.88
C VAL A 380 -6.10 -11.90 4.81
N GLU A 381 -5.96 -11.41 3.60
CA GLU A 381 -5.44 -12.14 2.45
C GLU A 381 -4.26 -11.33 1.90
N ASP A 382 -3.09 -11.96 1.99
CA ASP A 382 -1.83 -11.41 1.52
C ASP A 382 -1.54 -11.85 0.08
N GLU A 383 -0.59 -11.18 -0.56
CA GLU A 383 -0.26 -11.48 -1.94
C GLU A 383 0.34 -12.90 -2.09
N LEU A 384 1.01 -13.48 -1.08
CA LEU A 384 1.46 -14.89 -1.14
C LEU A 384 0.29 -15.87 -1.19
N ILE A 385 -0.76 -15.63 -0.39
CA ILE A 385 -2.00 -16.42 -0.41
C ILE A 385 -2.68 -16.29 -1.76
N ARG A 386 -2.63 -15.11 -2.40
CA ARG A 386 -3.19 -14.91 -3.76
C ARG A 386 -2.31 -15.48 -4.86
N GLY A 387 -1.14 -15.96 -4.48
CA GLY A 387 -0.18 -16.57 -5.36
C GLY A 387 0.85 -15.61 -5.94
N MET A 388 1.34 -14.65 -5.17
CA MET A 388 2.28 -13.63 -5.62
C MET A 388 3.43 -13.55 -4.62
N GLY A 389 4.67 -13.82 -5.05
CA GLY A 389 5.87 -13.44 -4.28
C GLY A 389 6.68 -14.53 -3.56
N ASP A 390 6.51 -15.82 -3.87
CA ASP A 390 7.18 -16.97 -3.21
C ASP A 390 8.70 -16.81 -2.99
N ALA A 391 9.41 -16.20 -3.95
CA ALA A 391 10.86 -16.04 -3.87
C ALA A 391 11.33 -15.11 -2.74
N ILE A 392 10.54 -14.07 -2.47
CA ILE A 392 10.84 -13.08 -1.44
C ILE A 392 10.48 -13.64 -0.06
N TYR A 393 9.45 -14.49 0.03
CA TYR A 393 9.18 -15.25 1.26
C TYR A 393 10.39 -16.11 1.68
N LEU A 394 11.00 -16.83 0.74
CA LEU A 394 12.17 -17.67 1.01
C LEU A 394 13.33 -16.86 1.58
N ASP A 395 13.59 -15.68 1.01
CA ASP A 395 14.66 -14.82 1.50
C ASP A 395 14.35 -14.24 2.91
N ILE A 396 13.09 -13.92 3.21
CA ILE A 396 12.66 -13.47 4.54
C ILE A 396 12.90 -14.57 5.57
N VAL A 397 12.32 -15.76 5.37
CA VAL A 397 12.43 -16.86 6.34
C VAL A 397 13.88 -17.28 6.56
N GLN A 398 14.69 -17.34 5.49
CA GLN A 398 16.12 -17.65 5.58
C GLN A 398 16.94 -16.56 6.24
N GLY A 399 16.57 -15.29 6.06
CA GLY A 399 17.20 -14.15 6.72
C GLY A 399 17.02 -14.17 8.23
N PHE A 400 15.86 -14.63 8.73
CA PHE A 400 15.60 -14.76 10.16
C PHE A 400 16.22 -16.03 10.78
N GLY A 401 16.27 -17.15 10.05
CA GLY A 401 16.82 -18.41 10.56
C GLY A 401 16.17 -18.80 11.90
N GLU A 402 16.97 -18.98 12.95
CA GLU A 402 16.52 -19.30 14.31
C GLU A 402 15.54 -18.28 14.92
N ASN A 403 15.45 -17.07 14.35
CA ASN A 403 14.52 -16.03 14.79
C ASN A 403 13.24 -15.96 13.96
N CYS A 404 12.93 -16.96 13.13
CA CYS A 404 11.73 -16.96 12.28
C CYS A 404 10.44 -16.80 13.11
N ASP A 405 10.41 -17.34 14.33
CA ASP A 405 9.25 -17.26 15.24
C ASP A 405 9.05 -15.90 15.93
N ARG A 406 9.96 -14.93 15.72
CA ARG A 406 9.90 -13.60 16.34
C ARG A 406 8.62 -12.87 15.97
N GLY A 407 8.23 -12.90 14.69
CA GLY A 407 7.01 -12.25 14.20
C GLY A 407 5.76 -12.81 14.87
N TYR A 408 5.69 -14.14 15.00
CA TYR A 408 4.61 -14.83 15.70
C TYR A 408 4.53 -14.45 17.19
N LYS A 409 5.68 -14.45 17.90
CA LYS A 409 5.73 -14.07 19.32
C LYS A 409 5.23 -12.63 19.54
N GLN A 410 5.63 -11.70 18.67
CA GLN A 410 5.17 -10.31 18.72
C GLN A 410 3.65 -10.24 18.47
N PHE A 411 3.16 -10.84 17.39
CA PHE A 411 1.73 -10.88 17.08
C PHE A 411 0.91 -11.47 18.25
N LYS A 412 1.36 -12.58 18.83
CA LYS A 412 0.65 -13.23 19.94
C LYS A 412 0.65 -12.39 21.21
N GLN A 413 1.74 -11.70 21.53
CA GLN A 413 1.76 -10.79 22.68
C GLN A 413 0.84 -9.58 22.49
N GLU A 414 0.82 -8.99 21.30
CA GLU A 414 -0.03 -7.83 21.01
C GLU A 414 -1.52 -8.20 21.01
N THR A 415 -1.90 -9.36 20.46
CA THR A 415 -3.29 -9.85 20.54
C THR A 415 -3.72 -10.09 21.99
N LEU A 416 -2.85 -10.69 22.82
CA LEU A 416 -3.12 -10.91 24.24
C LEU A 416 -3.27 -9.60 25.03
N LYS A 417 -2.45 -8.57 24.74
CA LYS A 417 -2.60 -7.24 25.35
C LYS A 417 -3.95 -6.62 25.02
N VAL A 418 -4.34 -6.61 23.74
CA VAL A 418 -5.64 -6.08 23.31
C VAL A 418 -6.78 -6.84 23.99
N GLN A 419 -6.73 -8.17 23.94
CA GLN A 419 -7.66 -9.07 24.63
C GLN A 419 -7.80 -8.72 26.13
N LYS A 420 -6.68 -8.52 26.83
CA LYS A 420 -6.68 -8.18 28.26
C LYS A 420 -7.32 -6.83 28.53
N THR A 421 -7.01 -5.82 27.74
CA THR A 421 -7.55 -4.46 27.93
C THR A 421 -9.04 -4.35 27.62
N LEU A 422 -9.58 -5.23 26.79
CA LEU A 422 -11.00 -5.24 26.42
C LEU A 422 -11.83 -6.24 27.24
N LEU A 423 -11.19 -7.09 28.05
CA LEU A 423 -11.84 -8.16 28.81
C LEU A 423 -13.00 -7.63 29.66
N ASP A 424 -12.72 -6.61 30.48
CA ASP A 424 -13.64 -6.09 31.50
C ASP A 424 -14.52 -4.93 30.99
N LEU A 425 -14.46 -4.62 29.68
CA LEU A 425 -15.23 -3.54 29.08
C LEU A 425 -16.63 -3.97 28.65
N PRO A 426 -17.61 -3.05 28.60
CA PRO A 426 -18.97 -3.35 28.17
C PRO A 426 -19.04 -3.98 26.78
N ALA A 427 -19.95 -4.94 26.58
CA ALA A 427 -20.17 -5.61 25.31
C ALA A 427 -20.84 -4.66 24.29
N THR A 428 -20.02 -4.01 23.46
CA THR A 428 -20.46 -3.17 22.32
C THR A 428 -20.14 -3.84 20.98
N LEU A 429 -20.78 -3.36 19.90
CA LEU A 429 -20.49 -3.83 18.54
C LEU A 429 -19.03 -3.53 18.15
N GLU A 430 -18.54 -2.36 18.54
CA GLU A 430 -17.16 -1.91 18.32
C GLU A 430 -16.17 -2.80 19.06
N ARG A 431 -16.42 -3.14 20.34
CA ARG A 431 -15.59 -4.07 21.13
C ARG A 431 -15.58 -5.46 20.47
N LYS A 432 -16.75 -5.94 20.05
CA LYS A 432 -16.89 -7.25 19.41
C LYS A 432 -16.02 -7.36 18.15
N ALA A 433 -16.06 -6.36 17.26
CA ALA A 433 -15.25 -6.36 16.05
C ALA A 433 -13.74 -6.47 16.32
N VAL A 434 -13.23 -5.78 17.36
CA VAL A 434 -11.83 -5.86 17.75
C VAL A 434 -11.47 -7.23 18.32
N LEU A 435 -12.33 -7.78 19.18
CA LEU A 435 -12.11 -9.09 19.78
C LEU A 435 -12.23 -10.24 18.76
N GLU A 436 -13.07 -10.11 17.74
CA GLU A 436 -13.09 -11.04 16.61
C GLU A 436 -11.74 -11.06 15.88
N ALA A 437 -11.15 -9.89 15.59
CA ALA A 437 -9.81 -9.81 15.01
C ALA A 437 -8.71 -10.35 15.95
N ALA A 438 -8.80 -10.05 17.25
CA ALA A 438 -7.78 -10.43 18.23
C ALA A 438 -7.80 -11.91 18.60
N THR A 439 -8.96 -12.57 18.54
CA THR A 439 -9.14 -13.96 19.00
C THR A 439 -9.14 -14.98 17.86
N ARG A 440 -9.21 -14.55 16.59
CA ARG A 440 -9.31 -15.46 15.43
C ARG A 440 -8.19 -16.50 15.36
N TRP A 441 -6.96 -16.13 15.73
CA TRP A 441 -5.80 -17.03 15.81
C TRP A 441 -5.48 -17.46 17.26
N ASN A 442 -6.48 -17.53 18.14
CA ASN A 442 -6.29 -18.06 19.48
C ASN A 442 -5.93 -19.54 19.47
N LYS A 443 -6.54 -20.30 18.56
CA LYS A 443 -6.14 -21.67 18.19
C LYS A 443 -5.69 -21.66 16.72
N ASP A 444 -4.91 -22.65 16.33
CA ASP A 444 -4.45 -22.79 14.95
C ASP A 444 -5.52 -23.50 14.09
N PRO A 445 -6.22 -22.82 13.17
CA PRO A 445 -7.23 -23.43 12.31
C PRO A 445 -6.65 -24.53 11.40
N ILE A 446 -5.41 -24.38 10.93
CA ILE A 446 -4.75 -25.34 10.04
C ILE A 446 -4.51 -26.62 10.82
N PHE A 447 -3.87 -26.51 11.99
CA PHE A 447 -3.61 -27.64 12.87
C PHE A 447 -4.90 -28.32 13.36
N MET A 448 -5.91 -27.53 13.75
CA MET A 448 -7.18 -28.06 14.23
C MET A 448 -7.91 -28.83 13.13
N THR A 449 -8.01 -28.28 11.91
CA THR A 449 -8.62 -28.98 10.78
C THR A 449 -7.84 -30.23 10.40
N ALA A 450 -6.51 -30.18 10.39
CA ALA A 450 -5.66 -31.33 10.16
C ALA A 450 -5.90 -32.46 11.18
N LYS A 451 -5.98 -32.09 12.45
CA LYS A 451 -6.24 -33.03 13.55
C LYS A 451 -7.62 -33.67 13.41
N GLU A 452 -8.65 -32.88 13.12
CA GLU A 452 -10.01 -33.39 12.90
C GLU A 452 -10.08 -34.35 11.69
N MET A 453 -9.39 -34.05 10.59
CA MET A 453 -9.35 -34.92 9.41
C MET A 453 -8.64 -36.24 9.68
N LYS A 454 -7.59 -36.22 10.49
CA LYS A 454 -6.92 -37.44 10.98
C LYS A 454 -7.84 -38.28 11.86
N GLU A 455 -8.60 -37.65 12.75
CA GLU A 455 -9.59 -38.35 13.59
C GLU A 455 -10.71 -39.01 12.75
N LEU A 456 -10.97 -38.50 11.55
CA LEU A 456 -11.91 -39.07 10.58
C LEU A 456 -11.30 -40.08 9.60
N ASP A 457 -10.01 -40.42 9.73
CA ASP A 457 -9.27 -41.31 8.82
C ASP A 457 -9.24 -40.82 7.36
N LEU A 458 -9.32 -39.49 7.17
CA LEU A 458 -9.32 -38.83 5.87
C LEU A 458 -7.93 -38.28 5.49
N MET A 459 -6.98 -38.29 6.42
CA MET A 459 -5.58 -37.94 6.22
C MET A 459 -4.66 -38.83 7.05
N ASP A 460 -3.56 -39.25 6.46
CA ASP A 460 -2.46 -39.87 7.19
C ASP A 460 -1.86 -38.88 8.20
N GLY A 461 -1.40 -39.41 9.33
CA GLY A 461 -1.14 -38.65 10.55
C GLY A 461 -0.27 -37.39 10.41
N THR A 462 -0.65 -36.35 11.15
CA THR A 462 0.08 -35.08 11.24
C THR A 462 1.11 -35.08 12.38
N ASP A 463 2.37 -34.77 12.04
CA ASP A 463 3.45 -34.39 12.96
C ASP A 463 3.75 -32.87 12.90
N THR A 464 2.96 -32.11 12.13
CA THR A 464 3.09 -30.66 11.95
C THR A 464 2.87 -29.94 13.29
N PRO A 465 3.84 -29.16 13.79
CA PRO A 465 3.66 -28.38 15.02
C PRO A 465 2.55 -27.34 14.92
N GLU A 466 1.86 -27.09 16.04
CA GLU A 466 0.87 -26.02 16.13
C GLU A 466 1.51 -24.64 15.82
N PHE A 467 0.78 -23.83 15.06
CA PHE A 467 1.16 -22.51 14.56
C PHE A 467 2.40 -22.50 13.65
N GLN A 468 2.77 -23.63 13.01
CA GLN A 468 3.95 -23.66 12.12
C GLN A 468 3.89 -22.59 11.02
N PHE A 469 2.73 -22.38 10.39
CA PHE A 469 2.54 -21.35 9.38
C PHE A 469 2.91 -19.96 9.92
N LEU A 470 2.33 -19.52 11.04
CA LEU A 470 2.63 -18.21 11.61
C LEU A 470 4.09 -18.12 12.11
N ARG A 471 4.64 -19.20 12.66
CA ARG A 471 6.03 -19.25 13.14
C ARG A 471 7.05 -19.08 12.03
N HIS A 472 6.76 -19.53 10.80
CA HIS A 472 7.67 -19.39 9.66
C HIS A 472 7.25 -18.27 8.70
N ASN A 473 6.11 -17.61 8.93
CA ASN A 473 5.60 -16.52 8.09
C ASN A 473 5.45 -15.20 8.88
N PRO A 474 6.54 -14.47 9.14
CA PRO A 474 6.49 -13.17 9.80
C PRO A 474 5.76 -12.11 8.96
N LEU A 475 5.76 -12.24 7.62
CA LEU A 475 5.00 -11.36 6.74
C LEU A 475 3.51 -11.39 7.11
N HIS A 476 2.92 -12.58 7.13
CA HIS A 476 1.51 -12.75 7.48
C HIS A 476 1.20 -12.30 8.93
N CYS A 477 2.09 -12.59 9.88
CA CYS A 477 1.95 -12.08 11.25
C CYS A 477 1.84 -10.55 11.31
N GLY A 478 2.66 -9.84 10.52
CA GLY A 478 2.61 -8.38 10.46
C GLY A 478 1.36 -7.82 9.80
N LEU A 479 0.82 -8.50 8.80
CA LEU A 479 -0.45 -8.11 8.17
C LEU A 479 -1.63 -8.31 9.12
N LEU A 480 -1.66 -9.43 9.87
CA LEU A 480 -2.65 -9.65 10.93
C LEU A 480 -2.53 -8.59 12.03
N LEU A 481 -1.31 -8.24 12.43
CA LEU A 481 -1.06 -7.20 13.45
C LEU A 481 -1.50 -5.82 12.96
N HIS A 482 -1.23 -5.48 11.70
CA HIS A 482 -1.67 -4.24 11.06
C HIS A 482 -3.19 -4.15 11.02
N HIS A 483 -3.86 -5.24 10.64
CA HIS A 483 -5.32 -5.33 10.63
C HIS A 483 -5.91 -5.14 12.01
N LEU A 484 -5.40 -5.85 13.02
CA LEU A 484 -5.84 -5.71 14.41
C LEU A 484 -5.75 -4.26 14.90
N ARG A 485 -4.60 -3.60 14.69
CA ARG A 485 -4.39 -2.20 15.10
C ARG A 485 -5.32 -1.24 14.35
N SER A 486 -5.55 -1.48 13.06
CA SER A 486 -6.46 -0.66 12.26
C SER A 486 -7.91 -0.78 12.76
N VAL A 487 -8.37 -2.00 13.09
CA VAL A 487 -9.70 -2.25 13.66
C VAL A 487 -9.82 -1.70 15.07
N LEU A 488 -8.79 -1.86 15.92
CA LEU A 488 -8.73 -1.27 17.27
C LEU A 488 -8.93 0.25 17.22
N HIS A 489 -8.19 0.93 16.34
CA HIS A 489 -8.29 2.37 16.17
C HIS A 489 -9.66 2.80 15.64
N GLU A 490 -10.12 2.21 14.55
CA GLU A 490 -11.38 2.63 13.93
C GLU A 490 -12.58 2.41 14.85
N SER A 491 -12.67 1.22 15.47
CA SER A 491 -13.75 0.88 16.40
C SER A 491 -13.62 1.67 17.71
N GLY A 492 -12.41 1.86 18.21
CA GLY A 492 -12.16 2.60 19.44
C GLY A 492 -12.48 4.09 19.31
N VAL A 493 -12.09 4.74 18.21
CA VAL A 493 -12.44 6.14 17.95
C VAL A 493 -13.96 6.29 17.81
N LYS A 494 -14.66 5.38 17.12
CA LYS A 494 -16.13 5.39 17.03
C LYS A 494 -16.78 5.34 18.42
N ALA A 495 -16.31 4.45 19.29
CA ALA A 495 -16.80 4.32 20.65
C ALA A 495 -16.53 5.59 21.49
N ALA A 496 -15.31 6.13 21.43
CA ALA A 496 -14.91 7.30 22.22
C ALA A 496 -15.57 8.62 21.75
N ALA A 497 -15.70 8.80 20.44
CA ALA A 497 -16.18 10.03 19.81
C ALA A 497 -17.66 10.33 20.11
N TYR A 498 -18.54 9.33 20.01
CA TYR A 498 -19.99 9.56 20.04
C TYR A 498 -20.47 10.18 21.35
N SER A 499 -19.81 9.82 22.45
CA SER A 499 -20.25 10.15 23.80
C SER A 499 -19.89 11.57 24.25
N GLY A 500 -18.93 12.24 23.60
CA GLY A 500 -18.39 13.54 24.05
C GLY A 500 -17.62 13.52 25.38
N GLY A 501 -17.59 12.38 26.09
CA GLY A 501 -17.02 12.25 27.42
C GLY A 501 -15.53 12.57 27.47
N VAL A 502 -14.74 11.96 26.59
CA VAL A 502 -13.29 12.20 26.53
C VAL A 502 -12.99 13.67 26.24
N MET A 503 -13.77 14.33 25.37
CA MET A 503 -13.59 15.75 25.08
C MET A 503 -13.82 16.62 26.32
N CYS A 504 -14.95 16.44 27.00
CA CYS A 504 -15.28 17.23 28.19
C CYS A 504 -14.28 17.00 29.32
N THR A 505 -13.86 15.76 29.56
CA THR A 505 -12.83 15.44 30.56
C THR A 505 -11.47 16.05 30.20
N THR A 506 -11.12 16.10 28.91
CA THR A 506 -9.90 16.80 28.44
C THR A 506 -9.95 18.29 28.78
N GLN A 507 -11.08 18.95 28.52
CA GLN A 507 -11.26 20.36 28.83
C GLN A 507 -11.21 20.63 30.34
N LEU A 508 -11.81 19.75 31.15
CA LEU A 508 -11.75 19.87 32.61
C LEU A 508 -10.33 19.71 33.14
N TYR A 509 -9.60 18.68 32.70
CA TYR A 509 -8.20 18.48 33.06
C TYR A 509 -7.35 19.70 32.69
N GLN A 510 -7.53 20.25 31.48
CA GLN A 510 -6.84 21.47 31.05
C GLN A 510 -7.16 22.69 31.93
N ALA A 511 -8.42 22.89 32.29
CA ALA A 511 -8.83 23.99 33.17
C ALA A 511 -8.21 23.88 34.56
N LEU A 512 -8.20 22.67 35.14
CA LEU A 512 -7.58 22.40 36.45
C LEU A 512 -6.06 22.61 36.42
N GLN A 513 -5.38 22.20 35.34
CA GLN A 513 -3.96 22.51 35.14
C GLN A 513 -3.71 24.02 35.04
N GLN A 514 -4.51 24.73 34.25
CA GLN A 514 -4.36 26.16 34.01
C GLN A 514 -4.60 26.99 35.28
N GLU A 515 -5.53 26.56 36.14
CA GLU A 515 -5.74 27.15 37.48
C GLU A 515 -4.71 26.69 38.53
N ARG A 516 -3.75 25.83 38.17
CA ARG A 516 -2.74 25.25 39.08
C ARG A 516 -3.34 24.47 40.25
N ARG A 517 -4.47 23.82 39.99
CA ARG A 517 -5.25 23.03 40.98
C ARG A 517 -4.76 21.59 41.09
N ILE A 518 -4.09 21.07 40.05
CA ILE A 518 -3.48 19.73 40.09
C ILE A 518 -2.15 19.78 40.85
N PRO A 519 -1.94 18.92 41.87
CA PRO A 519 -0.67 18.83 42.59
C PRO A 519 0.53 18.58 41.67
N LYS A 520 1.68 19.19 42.00
CA LYS A 520 2.92 18.97 41.27
C LYS A 520 3.31 17.48 41.31
N GLY A 521 3.60 16.91 40.14
CA GLY A 521 4.00 15.51 40.00
C GLY A 521 2.85 14.55 39.66
N LEU A 522 1.60 15.03 39.65
CA LEU A 522 0.45 14.29 39.12
C LEU A 522 0.14 14.78 37.69
N ALA A 523 -0.02 13.84 36.77
CA ALA A 523 -0.39 14.11 35.39
C ALA A 523 -1.20 12.94 34.83
N TRP A 524 -2.13 13.25 33.94
CA TRP A 524 -2.86 12.25 33.16
C TRP A 524 -2.08 11.93 31.88
N GLU A 525 -1.01 11.15 32.01
CA GLU A 525 -0.07 10.84 30.92
C GLU A 525 -0.75 10.24 29.68
N ASP A 526 -1.73 9.35 29.87
CA ASP A 526 -2.48 8.74 28.77
C ASP A 526 -3.30 9.77 27.99
N LEU A 527 -3.93 10.71 28.70
CA LEU A 527 -4.74 11.79 28.13
C LEU A 527 -3.86 12.83 27.40
N GLU A 528 -2.70 13.16 27.97
CA GLU A 528 -1.73 14.04 27.33
C GLU A 528 -1.16 13.42 26.06
N THR A 529 -0.93 12.10 26.06
CA THR A 529 -0.52 11.34 24.86
C THR A 529 -1.61 11.40 23.79
N LEU A 530 -2.86 11.11 24.16
CA LEU A 530 -4.01 11.23 23.24
C LEU A 530 -4.14 12.65 22.69
N TRP A 531 -3.99 13.66 23.53
CA TRP A 531 -4.07 15.05 23.11
C TRP A 531 -2.94 15.41 22.15
N GLY A 532 -1.71 14.93 22.39
CA GLY A 532 -0.60 15.06 21.44
C GLY A 532 -0.89 14.44 20.07
N TYR A 533 -1.61 13.32 20.02
CA TYR A 533 -2.02 12.70 18.76
C TYR A 533 -3.12 13.47 18.05
N GLN A 534 -4.22 13.75 18.75
CA GLN A 534 -5.42 14.35 18.16
C GLN A 534 -5.27 15.85 17.86
N GLY A 535 -4.43 16.55 18.63
CA GLY A 535 -4.26 17.99 18.57
C GLY A 535 -5.41 18.77 19.23
N SER A 536 -5.13 20.02 19.60
CA SER A 536 -6.12 20.90 20.25
C SER A 536 -7.42 21.13 19.46
N PRO A 537 -7.44 21.19 18.11
CA PRO A 537 -8.67 21.38 17.35
C PRO A 537 -9.71 20.26 17.51
N CYS A 538 -9.33 19.10 18.04
CA CYS A 538 -10.25 17.99 18.36
C CYS A 538 -11.01 18.19 19.67
N PHE A 539 -10.48 19.02 20.59
CA PHE A 539 -11.06 19.23 21.91
C PHE A 539 -11.50 20.68 22.16
N PHE A 540 -10.93 21.65 21.45
CA PHE A 540 -11.14 23.07 21.70
C PHE A 540 -11.55 23.83 20.44
N VAL A 541 -12.33 24.89 20.62
CA VAL A 541 -12.53 25.91 19.57
C VAL A 541 -11.44 26.96 19.66
N GLY A 542 -10.48 26.91 18.74
CA GLY A 542 -9.31 27.80 18.75
C GLY A 542 -8.24 27.32 19.73
N ASN A 543 -7.51 28.26 20.34
CA ASN A 543 -6.51 27.93 21.35
C ASN A 543 -7.17 27.47 22.66
N PRO A 544 -6.50 26.60 23.45
CA PRO A 544 -6.98 26.25 24.78
C PRO A 544 -7.27 27.50 25.63
N PRO A 545 -8.44 27.55 26.31
CA PRO A 545 -8.84 28.68 27.13
C PRO A 545 -7.91 28.89 28.33
N LYS A 546 -7.83 30.14 28.80
CA LYS A 546 -6.90 30.57 29.87
C LYS A 546 -7.59 31.10 31.13
N ASP A 547 -8.90 31.28 31.07
CA ASP A 547 -9.72 31.85 32.14
C ASP A 547 -11.08 31.15 32.20
N ARG A 548 -11.80 31.39 33.31
CA ARG A 548 -13.07 30.71 33.64
C ARG A 548 -14.18 30.96 32.63
N GLU A 549 -14.28 32.18 32.11
CA GLU A 549 -15.24 32.52 31.05
C GLU A 549 -14.91 31.77 29.76
N GLY A 550 -13.61 31.70 29.45
CA GLY A 550 -13.07 30.93 28.34
C GLY A 550 -13.39 29.44 28.45
N TYR A 551 -13.28 28.84 29.64
CA TYR A 551 -13.61 27.41 29.85
C TYR A 551 -15.07 27.13 29.46
N TYR A 552 -16.00 27.89 30.05
CA TYR A 552 -17.43 27.72 29.79
C TYR A 552 -17.80 27.99 28.33
N ARG A 553 -17.31 29.10 27.78
CA ARG A 553 -17.57 29.46 26.38
C ARG A 553 -17.01 28.41 25.43
N ASN A 554 -15.77 27.95 25.62
CA ASN A 554 -15.15 26.95 24.76
C ASN A 554 -15.91 25.62 24.83
N TYR A 555 -16.28 25.17 26.03
CA TYR A 555 -17.11 23.98 26.24
C TYR A 555 -18.41 24.04 25.43
N CYS A 556 -19.17 25.12 25.56
CA CYS A 556 -20.43 25.29 24.82
C CYS A 556 -20.22 25.30 23.30
N LEU A 557 -19.21 26.03 22.81
CA LEU A 557 -18.89 26.08 21.38
C LEU A 557 -18.45 24.70 20.86
N SER A 558 -17.72 23.93 21.67
CA SER A 558 -17.26 22.58 21.35
C SER A 558 -18.42 21.56 21.29
N LEU A 559 -19.53 21.81 21.98
CA LEU A 559 -20.79 21.07 21.81
C LEU A 559 -21.63 21.55 20.61
N GLY A 560 -21.17 22.57 19.89
CA GLY A 560 -21.82 23.10 18.70
C GLY A 560 -22.76 24.28 18.94
N LEU A 561 -22.78 24.88 20.13
CA LEU A 561 -23.51 26.14 20.34
C LEU A 561 -22.91 27.24 19.46
N SER A 562 -23.77 28.11 18.92
CA SER A 562 -23.34 29.21 18.07
C SER A 562 -22.72 30.35 18.89
N VAL A 563 -21.67 30.98 18.35
CA VAL A 563 -21.10 32.23 18.90
C VAL A 563 -22.15 33.34 18.96
N THR A 564 -23.16 33.31 18.09
CA THR A 564 -24.27 34.28 18.09
C THR A 564 -25.12 34.22 19.36
N ASN A 565 -25.02 33.15 20.16
CA ASN A 565 -25.72 33.07 21.45
C ASN A 565 -25.22 34.14 22.45
N TRP A 566 -23.97 34.60 22.32
CA TRP A 566 -23.39 35.69 23.12
C TRP A 566 -23.62 37.09 22.51
N ALA A 567 -24.38 37.21 21.42
CA ALA A 567 -24.64 38.50 20.79
C ALA A 567 -25.62 39.36 21.63
N PRO A 568 -25.37 40.67 21.82
CA PRO A 568 -26.22 41.54 22.62
C PRO A 568 -27.68 41.61 22.14
N ASN A 569 -27.89 41.65 20.81
CA ASN A 569 -29.19 41.93 20.19
C ASN A 569 -29.96 40.66 19.74
N ARG A 570 -29.77 39.54 20.42
CA ARG A 570 -30.42 38.27 20.06
C ARG A 570 -31.93 38.33 20.36
N ARG A 571 -32.75 38.08 19.33
CA ARG A 571 -34.22 38.21 19.37
C ARG A 571 -34.97 36.99 19.97
N ASN A 572 -34.31 35.83 20.12
CA ASN A 572 -34.92 34.59 20.61
C ASN A 572 -34.10 34.04 21.78
N ASN A 573 -34.75 33.69 22.90
CA ASN A 573 -34.10 33.18 24.11
C ASN A 573 -33.60 31.73 23.98
N GLN A 574 -34.11 30.94 23.03
CA GLN A 574 -33.70 29.54 22.83
C GLN A 574 -32.31 29.42 22.18
N PRO A 575 -31.31 28.76 22.82
CA PRO A 575 -29.95 28.65 22.30
C PRO A 575 -29.88 28.07 20.89
N ILE A 576 -29.12 28.70 20.01
CA ILE A 576 -28.87 28.18 18.66
C ILE A 576 -27.70 27.22 18.72
N ALA A 577 -27.89 25.98 18.25
CA ALA A 577 -26.85 24.97 18.17
C ALA A 577 -26.81 24.33 16.78
N HIS A 578 -25.60 24.10 16.28
CA HIS A 578 -25.32 23.40 15.04
C HIS A 578 -24.46 22.18 15.37
N LYS A 579 -25.07 20.98 15.39
CA LYS A 579 -24.34 19.73 15.69
C LYS A 579 -23.17 19.49 14.74
N SER A 580 -23.24 19.97 13.49
CA SER A 580 -22.12 19.96 12.54
C SER A 580 -20.87 20.68 13.05
N ASN A 581 -21.03 21.62 13.98
CA ASN A 581 -19.94 22.42 14.55
C ASN A 581 -19.34 21.78 15.81
N ALA A 582 -19.99 20.77 16.41
CA ALA A 582 -19.49 20.07 17.59
C ALA A 582 -18.16 19.36 17.32
N ARG A 583 -17.17 19.53 18.20
CA ARG A 583 -15.83 18.97 18.02
C ARG A 583 -15.88 17.44 18.03
N ASN A 584 -15.01 16.83 17.25
CA ASN A 584 -14.94 15.39 17.10
C ASN A 584 -13.49 14.95 16.87
N MET A 585 -13.19 13.72 17.26
CA MET A 585 -11.87 13.12 17.10
C MET A 585 -11.56 12.82 15.64
N LYS A 586 -10.28 12.88 15.30
CA LYS A 586 -9.73 12.48 14.01
C LYS A 586 -9.53 10.96 13.96
N PHE A 587 -9.95 10.38 12.85
CA PHE A 587 -9.52 9.04 12.45
C PHE A 587 -8.11 9.11 11.88
N ASP A 588 -7.10 8.96 12.75
CA ASP A 588 -5.69 8.80 12.38
C ASP A 588 -5.41 7.54 11.56
N GLY A 589 -4.17 7.36 11.12
CA GLY A 589 -3.73 6.19 10.36
C GLY A 589 -4.20 6.22 8.91
N TRP A 590 -3.93 7.29 8.16
CA TRP A 590 -4.39 7.42 6.77
C TRP A 590 -3.85 6.29 5.89
N PHE A 591 -2.53 6.07 5.94
CA PHE A 591 -1.90 5.01 5.15
C PHE A 591 -2.37 3.65 5.64
N SER A 592 -2.40 3.47 6.96
CA SER A 592 -2.82 2.21 7.57
C SER A 592 -4.27 1.85 7.22
N ARG A 593 -5.20 2.80 7.21
CA ARG A 593 -6.59 2.55 6.82
C ARG A 593 -6.72 2.24 5.34
N ALA A 594 -6.01 2.98 4.48
CA ALA A 594 -6.00 2.72 3.05
C ALA A 594 -5.47 1.32 2.71
N LEU A 595 -4.38 0.92 3.37
CA LEU A 595 -3.76 -0.40 3.24
C LEU A 595 -4.62 -1.51 3.87
N ASN A 596 -5.25 -1.26 5.03
CA ASN A 596 -6.08 -2.25 5.71
C ASN A 596 -7.28 -2.66 4.85
N ASN A 597 -7.94 -1.69 4.22
CA ASN A 597 -9.03 -1.98 3.27
C ASN A 597 -8.58 -2.89 2.13
N ARG A 598 -7.29 -2.89 1.80
CA ARG A 598 -6.72 -3.74 0.75
C ARG A 598 -6.13 -5.04 1.22
N ILE A 599 -6.15 -5.38 2.50
CA ILE A 599 -5.73 -6.72 2.95
C ILE A 599 -6.92 -7.53 3.46
N VAL A 600 -8.06 -6.90 3.75
CA VAL A 600 -9.31 -7.57 4.13
C VAL A 600 -9.95 -8.27 2.91
N VAL A 601 -10.32 -9.54 3.07
CA VAL A 601 -10.62 -10.48 1.99
C VAL A 601 -11.78 -10.06 1.07
N ASP A 602 -12.83 -9.42 1.60
CA ASP A 602 -14.06 -9.12 0.83
C ASP A 602 -14.04 -7.81 0.03
N ASN A 603 -12.89 -7.15 -0.10
CA ASN A 603 -12.81 -5.85 -0.79
C ASN A 603 -12.28 -5.98 -2.22
N ASP A 604 -12.93 -5.26 -3.15
CA ASP A 604 -12.43 -5.10 -4.53
C ASP A 604 -11.06 -4.42 -4.55
N ARG A 605 -10.10 -5.00 -5.28
CA ARG A 605 -8.72 -4.50 -5.34
C ARG A 605 -8.23 -4.37 -6.78
N GLU A 606 -8.25 -3.14 -7.29
CA GLU A 606 -7.45 -2.82 -8.49
C GLU A 606 -5.96 -2.91 -8.16
N PRO A 607 -5.10 -3.51 -9.03
CA PRO A 607 -3.66 -3.62 -8.78
C PRO A 607 -3.02 -2.24 -8.56
N TRP A 608 -2.18 -2.10 -7.52
CA TRP A 608 -1.43 -0.87 -7.32
C TRP A 608 -0.32 -0.70 -8.34
N THR A 609 -0.35 0.43 -9.03
CA THR A 609 0.74 0.93 -9.89
C THR A 609 1.59 1.94 -9.13
N THR A 610 2.75 2.31 -9.69
CA THR A 610 3.59 3.37 -9.13
C THR A 610 2.83 4.68 -8.96
N GLU A 611 1.97 5.03 -9.92
CA GLU A 611 1.19 6.27 -9.92
C GLU A 611 0.17 6.29 -8.77
N ILE A 612 -0.48 5.17 -8.48
CA ILE A 612 -1.46 5.07 -7.40
C ILE A 612 -0.77 5.23 -6.04
N VAL A 613 0.39 4.61 -5.86
CA VAL A 613 1.15 4.75 -4.60
C VAL A 613 1.70 6.17 -4.47
N GLU A 614 2.18 6.79 -5.55
CA GLU A 614 2.57 8.21 -5.56
C GLU A 614 1.40 9.13 -5.16
N GLU A 615 0.20 8.91 -5.70
CA GLU A 615 -1.00 9.67 -5.33
C GLU A 615 -1.37 9.45 -3.87
N LEU A 616 -1.31 8.21 -3.37
CA LEU A 616 -1.56 7.89 -1.97
C LEU A 616 -0.64 8.67 -1.03
N LEU A 617 0.66 8.72 -1.34
CA LEU A 617 1.66 9.47 -0.59
C LEU A 617 1.41 10.97 -0.64
N ALA A 618 1.09 11.51 -1.83
CA ALA A 618 0.75 12.92 -2.00
C ALA A 618 -0.50 13.31 -1.18
N LYS A 619 -1.56 12.49 -1.25
CA LYS A 619 -2.80 12.69 -0.51
C LYS A 619 -2.62 12.52 1.00
N GLY A 620 -1.77 11.60 1.42
CA GLY A 620 -1.43 11.43 2.84
C GLY A 620 -0.82 12.69 3.46
N ARG A 621 -0.01 13.44 2.70
CA ARG A 621 0.49 14.74 3.14
C ARG A 621 -0.61 15.77 3.34
N GLU A 622 -1.56 15.85 2.41
CA GLU A 622 -2.72 16.72 2.54
C GLU A 622 -3.57 16.36 3.77
N MET A 623 -3.77 15.06 4.03
CA MET A 623 -4.52 14.57 5.17
C MET A 623 -3.79 14.76 6.51
N SER A 624 -2.46 14.84 6.49
CA SER A 624 -1.65 15.08 7.69
C SER A 624 -1.90 16.47 8.29
N ILE A 625 -2.20 17.48 7.45
CA ILE A 625 -2.45 18.87 7.89
C ILE A 625 -3.92 19.15 8.20
N LYS A 626 -4.82 18.17 8.03
CA LYS A 626 -6.25 18.33 8.28
C LYS A 626 -6.68 17.77 9.65
N ASP A 627 -7.65 18.43 10.28
CA ASP A 627 -8.35 17.95 11.47
C ASP A 627 -9.40 16.85 11.15
N GLY A 628 -10.06 16.31 12.17
CA GLY A 628 -11.10 15.28 12.02
C GLY A 628 -12.33 15.72 11.20
N LYS A 629 -12.45 17.01 10.88
CA LYS A 629 -13.52 17.58 10.02
C LYS A 629 -13.00 18.02 8.65
N GLY A 630 -11.71 17.84 8.36
CA GLY A 630 -11.10 18.24 7.11
C GLY A 630 -10.63 19.69 7.04
N HIS A 631 -10.66 20.45 8.15
CA HIS A 631 -10.11 21.81 8.19
C HIS A 631 -8.58 21.78 8.32
N ILE A 632 -7.91 22.71 7.66
CA ILE A 632 -6.45 22.84 7.70
C ILE A 632 -6.01 23.38 9.07
N GLN A 633 -5.07 22.70 9.71
CA GLN A 633 -4.38 23.15 10.90
C GLN A 633 -3.17 24.02 10.51
N ALA A 634 -3.16 25.27 10.95
CA ALA A 634 -2.16 26.25 10.51
C ALA A 634 -0.74 25.89 10.93
N ASP A 635 -0.55 25.34 12.12
CA ASP A 635 0.73 24.89 12.67
C ASP A 635 1.27 23.67 11.89
N LEU A 636 0.40 22.71 11.55
CA LEU A 636 0.79 21.56 10.74
C LEU A 636 1.10 21.97 9.30
N LYS A 637 0.34 22.92 8.74
CA LYS A 637 0.61 23.50 7.41
C LYS A 637 1.98 24.16 7.36
N GLN A 638 2.32 25.00 8.35
CA GLN A 638 3.65 25.64 8.41
C GLN A 638 4.77 24.60 8.50
N LYS A 639 4.61 23.55 9.32
CA LYS A 639 5.59 22.46 9.41
C LYS A 639 5.75 21.70 8.09
N ALA A 640 4.65 21.43 7.39
CA ALA A 640 4.67 20.74 6.10
C ALA A 640 5.33 21.59 5.01
N GLU A 641 5.09 22.90 4.99
CA GLU A 641 5.72 23.84 4.05
C GLU A 641 7.22 24.03 4.34
N ALA A 642 7.63 23.91 5.60
CA ALA A 642 9.03 24.05 6.01
C ALA A 642 9.92 22.84 5.65
N ASN A 643 9.33 21.65 5.45
CA ASN A 643 10.09 20.44 5.11
C ASN A 643 9.38 19.63 4.00
N PRO A 644 9.47 20.07 2.73
CA PRO A 644 8.86 19.37 1.61
C PRO A 644 9.66 18.11 1.28
N GLU A 645 9.26 16.98 1.86
CA GLU A 645 9.83 15.68 1.48
C GLU A 645 9.42 15.36 0.03
N ALA A 646 10.37 15.05 -0.86
CA ALA A 646 10.02 14.68 -2.23
C ALA A 646 9.34 13.29 -2.26
N VAL A 647 8.34 13.07 -3.13
CA VAL A 647 7.86 11.69 -3.39
C VAL A 647 8.91 11.00 -4.27
N PRO A 648 9.45 9.84 -3.86
CA PRO A 648 10.25 9.00 -4.73
C PRO A 648 9.44 8.56 -5.95
N LYS A 649 10.11 8.34 -7.08
CA LYS A 649 9.46 7.85 -8.31
C LYS A 649 9.80 6.39 -8.62
N SER A 650 10.76 5.81 -7.90
CA SER A 650 11.12 4.41 -8.09
C SER A 650 10.22 3.51 -7.23
N PRO A 651 9.83 2.32 -7.70
CA PRO A 651 9.08 1.35 -6.90
C PRO A 651 9.72 1.08 -5.54
N SER A 652 11.05 0.90 -5.50
CA SER A 652 11.79 0.69 -4.25
C SER A 652 11.72 1.90 -3.31
N GLY A 653 11.81 3.12 -3.85
CA GLY A 653 11.73 4.34 -3.05
C GLY A 653 10.34 4.54 -2.45
N LEU A 654 9.29 4.23 -3.22
CA LEU A 654 7.91 4.28 -2.76
C LEU A 654 7.66 3.28 -1.62
N VAL A 655 8.12 2.04 -1.77
CA VAL A 655 8.01 0.99 -0.75
C VAL A 655 8.74 1.40 0.54
N ASN A 656 9.94 1.96 0.42
CA ASN A 656 10.71 2.45 1.57
C ASN A 656 9.99 3.57 2.32
N GLN A 657 9.53 4.61 1.60
CA GLN A 657 8.85 5.74 2.22
C GLN A 657 7.52 5.29 2.87
N LEU A 658 6.78 4.40 2.20
CA LEU A 658 5.54 3.83 2.75
C LEU A 658 5.79 3.11 4.08
N ALA A 659 6.86 2.31 4.18
CA ALA A 659 7.23 1.62 5.42
C ALA A 659 7.48 2.61 6.57
N HIS A 660 8.23 3.68 6.32
CA HIS A 660 8.50 4.71 7.31
C HIS A 660 7.23 5.47 7.73
N LEU A 661 6.35 5.80 6.77
CA LEU A 661 5.10 6.50 7.06
C LEU A 661 4.14 5.64 7.87
N VAL A 662 3.97 4.36 7.50
CA VAL A 662 3.14 3.43 8.29
C VAL A 662 3.73 3.25 9.68
N HIS A 663 5.06 3.09 9.81
CA HIS A 663 5.73 2.99 11.11
C HIS A 663 5.40 4.17 12.03
N ASN A 664 5.41 5.39 11.48
CA ASN A 664 5.08 6.62 12.23
C ASN A 664 3.61 6.70 12.67
N GLU A 665 2.70 5.97 12.02
CA GLU A 665 1.29 5.90 12.40
C GLU A 665 1.02 4.92 13.55
N ILE A 666 1.91 3.93 13.76
CA ILE A 666 1.68 2.81 14.69
C ILE A 666 1.35 3.24 16.12
N PRO A 667 2.07 4.19 16.75
CA PRO A 667 1.73 4.64 18.09
C PRO A 667 0.30 5.21 18.19
N ARG A 668 -0.22 5.81 17.12
CA ARG A 668 -1.56 6.42 17.07
C ARG A 668 -2.65 5.38 16.89
N ILE A 669 -2.46 4.43 15.97
CA ILE A 669 -3.45 3.38 15.69
C ILE A 669 -3.44 2.26 16.74
N SER A 670 -2.38 2.16 17.55
CA SER A 670 -2.30 1.20 18.65
C SER A 670 -2.81 1.76 19.98
N PHE A 671 -3.15 3.05 20.04
CA PHE A 671 -3.67 3.68 21.25
C PHE A 671 -5.06 3.13 21.60
N ASN A 672 -5.28 2.74 22.85
CA ASN A 672 -6.53 2.12 23.27
C ASN A 672 -7.61 3.16 23.62
N TYR A 673 -8.34 3.59 22.61
CA TYR A 673 -9.47 4.53 22.78
C TYR A 673 -10.63 3.95 23.62
N PHE A 674 -10.79 2.63 23.70
CA PHE A 674 -11.82 2.03 24.55
C PHE A 674 -11.52 2.23 26.02
N THR A 675 -10.28 1.92 26.45
CA THR A 675 -9.84 2.17 27.82
C THR A 675 -9.91 3.66 28.14
N MET A 676 -9.49 4.53 27.20
CA MET A 676 -9.58 5.97 27.43
C MET A 676 -11.02 6.43 27.64
N HIS A 677 -11.94 5.94 26.80
CA HIS A 677 -13.35 6.24 26.93
C HIS A 677 -13.92 5.76 28.27
N ASP A 678 -13.67 4.50 28.65
CA ASP A 678 -14.17 3.90 29.89
C ASP A 678 -13.65 4.64 31.13
N VAL A 679 -12.36 4.96 31.18
CA VAL A 679 -11.75 5.69 32.29
C VAL A 679 -12.30 7.13 32.39
N ALA A 680 -12.43 7.84 31.26
CA ALA A 680 -13.04 9.17 31.25
C ALA A 680 -14.52 9.13 31.68
N TRP A 681 -15.24 8.07 31.30
CA TRP A 681 -16.64 7.88 31.66
C TRP A 681 -16.80 7.63 33.15
N LYS A 682 -16.02 6.70 33.72
CA LYS A 682 -15.99 6.41 35.16
C LYS A 682 -15.70 7.65 35.98
N PHE A 683 -14.70 8.43 35.59
CA PHE A 683 -14.38 9.70 36.27
C PHE A 683 -15.58 10.64 36.33
N MET A 684 -16.31 10.82 35.23
CA MET A 684 -17.51 11.68 35.24
C MET A 684 -18.67 11.06 36.05
N THR A 685 -18.80 9.73 36.09
CA THR A 685 -19.79 9.04 36.93
C THR A 685 -19.50 9.29 38.42
N ASP A 686 -18.23 9.25 38.81
CA ASP A 686 -17.80 9.55 40.17
C ASP A 686 -18.01 11.03 40.50
N LEU A 687 -17.75 11.93 39.55
CA LEU A 687 -18.03 13.36 39.68
C LEU A 687 -19.54 13.63 39.89
N LYS A 688 -20.40 12.94 39.13
CA LYS A 688 -21.86 12.98 39.34
C LYS A 688 -22.26 12.54 40.74
N ARG A 689 -21.66 11.46 41.24
CA ARG A 689 -21.91 10.94 42.58
C ARG A 689 -21.48 11.94 43.66
N ALA A 690 -20.29 12.53 43.51
CA ALA A 690 -19.76 13.53 44.43
C ALA A 690 -20.64 14.79 44.48
N PHE A 691 -21.10 15.28 43.32
CA PHE A 691 -22.00 16.45 43.27
C PHE A 691 -23.35 16.16 43.90
N THR A 692 -23.91 14.97 43.66
CA THR A 692 -25.18 14.54 44.28
C THR A 692 -25.05 14.43 45.80
N ALA A 693 -23.89 13.99 46.30
CA ALA A 693 -23.61 13.88 47.73
C ALA A 693 -23.44 15.26 48.41
N ALA A 694 -22.79 16.22 47.73
CA ALA A 694 -22.57 17.56 48.25
C ALA A 694 -23.85 18.42 48.24
N MET A 695 -24.62 18.37 47.15
CA MET A 695 -25.67 19.35 46.86
C MET A 695 -27.10 18.79 46.88
N GLY A 696 -27.26 17.48 47.08
CA GLY A 696 -28.56 16.82 47.05
C GLY A 696 -29.00 16.32 45.66
N PRO A 697 -30.13 15.62 45.60
CA PRO A 697 -30.62 14.98 44.37
C PRO A 697 -31.08 15.98 43.30
N GLU A 698 -31.25 17.27 43.62
CA GLU A 698 -31.64 18.29 42.65
C GLU A 698 -30.61 18.45 41.52
N VAL A 699 -29.34 18.09 41.73
CA VAL A 699 -28.32 18.08 40.67
C VAL A 699 -28.66 17.07 39.56
N LEU A 700 -29.43 16.02 39.86
CA LEU A 700 -29.81 14.99 38.87
C LEU A 700 -30.82 15.51 37.84
N GLN A 701 -31.55 16.58 38.11
CA GLN A 701 -32.49 17.18 37.13
C GLN A 701 -31.78 17.68 35.87
N TYR A 702 -30.48 17.93 35.99
CA TYR A 702 -29.60 18.52 35.00
C TYR A 702 -28.80 17.48 34.21
N VAL A 703 -28.63 16.28 34.78
CA VAL A 703 -28.01 15.11 34.15
C VAL A 703 -28.92 13.90 34.42
N PRO A 704 -30.15 13.88 33.85
CA PRO A 704 -31.19 12.90 34.16
C PRO A 704 -30.83 11.48 33.73
N SER A 705 -29.95 11.33 32.75
CA SER A 705 -29.56 10.05 32.17
C SER A 705 -28.05 9.95 31.96
N GLU A 706 -27.53 8.72 31.89
CA GLU A 706 -26.10 8.46 31.76
C GLU A 706 -25.54 8.94 30.41
N ASP A 707 -26.32 8.96 29.33
CA ASP A 707 -25.89 9.52 28.04
C ASP A 707 -25.63 11.04 28.08
N GLN A 708 -26.13 11.73 29.10
CA GLN A 708 -25.93 13.16 29.32
C GLN A 708 -24.81 13.48 30.31
N LEU A 709 -24.07 12.46 30.76
CA LEU A 709 -22.97 12.59 31.71
C LEU A 709 -21.94 13.68 31.34
N PRO A 710 -21.57 13.91 30.06
CA PRO A 710 -20.66 15.01 29.69
C PRO A 710 -21.11 16.41 30.15
N TYR A 711 -22.42 16.60 30.38
CA TYR A 711 -22.96 17.88 30.85
C TYR A 711 -22.52 18.26 32.26
N ILE A 712 -22.08 17.29 33.07
CA ILE A 712 -21.56 17.56 34.41
C ILE A 712 -20.35 18.52 34.39
N VAL A 713 -19.50 18.41 33.37
CA VAL A 713 -18.35 19.32 33.18
C VAL A 713 -18.83 20.73 32.84
N GLY A 714 -19.91 20.84 32.05
CA GLY A 714 -20.56 22.11 31.76
C GLY A 714 -21.02 22.83 33.02
N TYR A 715 -21.53 22.11 34.02
CA TYR A 715 -21.92 22.67 35.32
C TYR A 715 -20.74 23.20 36.12
N VAL A 716 -19.60 22.48 36.12
CA VAL A 716 -18.36 22.97 36.74
C VAL A 716 -17.97 24.32 36.13
N PHE A 717 -17.95 24.40 34.80
CA PHE A 717 -17.54 25.62 34.12
C PHE A 717 -18.55 26.76 34.28
N SER A 718 -19.85 26.50 34.17
CA SER A 718 -20.87 27.54 34.28
C SER A 718 -20.88 28.16 35.68
N THR A 719 -20.82 27.34 36.73
CA THR A 719 -20.84 27.82 38.11
C THR A 719 -19.56 28.58 38.49
N ALA A 720 -18.39 28.08 38.09
CA ALA A 720 -17.11 28.76 38.33
C ALA A 720 -16.99 30.11 37.60
N SER A 721 -17.66 30.26 36.45
CA SER A 721 -17.69 31.52 35.68
C SER A 721 -18.82 32.46 36.11
N GLY A 722 -19.78 31.98 36.91
CA GLY A 722 -20.94 32.74 37.38
C GLY A 722 -22.14 32.72 36.44
N HIS A 723 -22.21 31.79 35.48
CA HIS A 723 -23.36 31.62 34.59
C HIS A 723 -24.43 30.72 35.23
N GLY A 724 -25.69 31.17 35.12
CA GLY A 724 -26.88 30.39 35.48
C GLY A 724 -27.36 29.46 34.35
N SER A 725 -28.47 28.75 34.57
CA SER A 725 -28.99 27.73 33.64
C SER A 725 -29.85 28.29 32.49
N SER A 726 -30.22 29.57 32.50
CA SER A 726 -31.23 30.16 31.60
C SER A 726 -30.67 30.95 30.40
N ASP A 727 -29.65 31.79 30.57
CA ASP A 727 -29.07 32.62 29.51
C ASP A 727 -27.53 32.73 29.67
N VAL A 728 -26.78 32.34 28.64
CA VAL A 728 -25.30 32.38 28.59
C VAL A 728 -24.70 33.79 28.67
N ARG A 729 -25.55 34.83 28.69
CA ARG A 729 -25.17 36.24 28.84
C ARG A 729 -25.35 36.74 30.27
N GLU A 730 -26.18 36.06 31.07
CA GLU A 730 -26.49 36.46 32.43
C GLU A 730 -25.43 35.91 33.40
N ARG A 731 -24.75 36.84 34.08
CA ARG A 731 -23.69 36.51 35.03
C ARG A 731 -24.08 36.92 36.45
N GLY A 732 -24.18 35.92 37.31
CA GLY A 732 -24.31 36.06 38.76
C GLY A 732 -22.97 35.93 39.48
N LEU A 733 -23.02 35.53 40.76
CA LEU A 733 -21.84 35.25 41.57
C LEU A 733 -21.23 33.89 41.16
N SER A 734 -19.91 33.83 41.03
CA SER A 734 -19.19 32.58 40.82
C SER A 734 -19.29 31.70 42.06
N ASN A 735 -19.46 30.39 41.86
CA ASN A 735 -19.38 29.38 42.90
C ASN A 735 -18.23 28.39 42.56
N ASP A 736 -17.26 28.28 43.47
CA ASP A 736 -16.08 27.43 43.29
C ASP A 736 -16.29 26.00 43.82
N GLU A 737 -17.40 25.72 44.52
CA GLU A 737 -17.66 24.42 45.15
C GLU A 737 -17.55 23.23 44.16
N PHE A 738 -18.12 23.36 42.96
CA PHE A 738 -18.05 22.29 41.95
C PHE A 738 -16.64 22.09 41.38
N ILE A 739 -15.85 23.17 41.21
CA ILE A 739 -14.48 23.06 40.71
C ILE A 739 -13.53 22.58 41.81
N ASP A 740 -13.82 22.88 43.08
CA ASP A 740 -13.09 22.35 44.24
C ASP A 740 -13.32 20.83 44.37
N ILE A 741 -14.57 20.35 44.31
CA ILE A 741 -14.88 18.91 44.29
C ILE A 741 -14.20 18.22 43.09
N ALA A 742 -14.25 18.83 41.90
CA ALA A 742 -13.58 18.28 40.73
C ALA A 742 -12.05 18.22 40.89
N THR A 743 -11.47 19.18 41.63
CA THR A 743 -10.02 19.21 41.92
C THR A 743 -9.63 18.06 42.84
N ASP A 744 -10.38 17.85 43.92
CA ASP A 744 -10.11 16.79 44.88
C ASP A 744 -10.23 15.41 44.22
N LEU A 745 -11.32 15.19 43.47
CA LEU A 745 -11.55 13.94 42.76
C LEU A 745 -10.50 13.68 41.67
N MET A 746 -10.09 14.69 40.90
CA MET A 746 -9.01 14.55 39.91
C MET A 746 -7.68 14.21 40.59
N SER A 747 -7.38 14.81 41.74
CA SER A 747 -6.15 14.56 42.47
C SER A 747 -6.10 13.12 43.01
N GLU A 748 -7.21 12.66 43.61
CA GLU A 748 -7.37 11.26 44.06
C GLU A 748 -7.22 10.29 42.88
N PHE A 749 -7.98 10.51 41.81
CA PHE A 749 -7.96 9.72 40.58
C PHE A 749 -6.53 9.55 40.01
N LEU A 750 -5.76 10.63 39.94
CA LEU A 750 -4.38 10.58 39.45
C LEU A 750 -3.43 9.90 40.44
N SER A 751 -3.64 10.09 41.75
CA SER A 751 -2.82 9.47 42.79
C SER A 751 -2.96 7.94 42.83
N GLU A 752 -4.14 7.42 42.48
CA GLU A 752 -4.42 5.98 42.34
C GLU A 752 -3.77 5.36 41.10
N GLY A 753 -3.20 6.16 40.20
CA GLY A 753 -2.53 5.68 38.98
C GLY A 753 -3.45 5.56 37.76
N ASN A 754 -4.71 6.02 37.84
CA ASN A 754 -5.66 5.94 36.73
C ASN A 754 -5.25 6.80 35.51
N GLY A 755 -4.25 7.67 35.66
CA GLY A 755 -3.71 8.51 34.60
C GLY A 755 -2.73 7.83 33.62
N ARG A 756 -2.33 6.57 33.88
CA ARG A 756 -1.28 5.86 33.10
C ARG A 756 -1.61 4.39 32.78
N LEU A 757 -2.89 4.02 32.83
CA LEU A 757 -3.35 2.65 32.61
C LEU A 757 -3.02 2.12 31.20
N ILE A 758 -3.15 2.95 30.16
CA ILE A 758 -2.88 2.56 28.78
C ILE A 758 -1.39 2.36 28.59
N LYS A 759 -0.58 3.30 29.10
CA LYS A 759 0.89 3.19 29.11
C LYS A 759 1.36 1.91 29.80
N GLU A 760 0.93 1.68 31.05
CA GLU A 760 1.31 0.48 31.82
C GLU A 760 0.86 -0.83 31.14
N ALA A 761 -0.35 -0.84 30.56
CA ALA A 761 -0.85 -2.00 29.83
C ALA A 761 -0.03 -2.29 28.55
N SER A 762 0.49 -1.26 27.89
CA SER A 762 1.30 -1.41 26.67
C SER A 762 2.69 -2.03 26.94
N GLU A 763 3.25 -1.78 28.13
CA GLU A 763 4.58 -2.23 28.54
C GLU A 763 4.58 -3.64 29.15
N LYS A 764 3.43 -4.07 29.70
CA LYS A 764 3.31 -5.36 30.40
C LYS A 764 3.02 -6.52 29.44
N SER A 765 3.77 -7.62 29.56
CA SER A 765 3.45 -8.88 28.88
C SER A 765 2.24 -9.56 29.51
N VAL A 766 1.45 -10.25 28.68
CA VAL A 766 0.21 -10.92 29.10
C VAL A 766 0.33 -12.42 28.86
N ARG A 767 -0.11 -13.22 29.85
CA ARG A 767 -0.20 -14.67 29.73
C ARG A 767 -1.57 -15.09 29.18
N PRO A 768 -1.66 -16.21 28.42
CA PRO A 768 -2.94 -16.73 27.94
C PRO A 768 -3.99 -16.95 29.03
N SER A 769 -3.58 -17.33 30.25
CA SER A 769 -4.50 -17.50 31.39
C SER A 769 -5.16 -16.20 31.87
N GLU A 770 -4.56 -15.05 31.61
CA GLU A 770 -5.08 -13.73 32.05
C GLU A 770 -6.24 -13.23 31.18
N VAL A 771 -6.49 -13.91 30.04
CA VAL A 771 -7.56 -13.59 29.08
C VAL A 771 -8.55 -14.75 28.90
N ALA A 772 -8.50 -15.77 29.75
CA ALA A 772 -9.35 -16.96 29.65
C ALA A 772 -10.86 -16.65 29.81
N GLY A 773 -11.22 -15.49 30.35
CA GLY A 773 -12.60 -15.06 30.55
C GLY A 773 -13.23 -14.32 29.36
N ILE A 774 -12.57 -14.25 28.20
CA ILE A 774 -13.11 -13.57 27.02
C ILE A 774 -14.37 -14.27 26.52
N ASP A 775 -15.38 -13.46 26.21
CA ASP A 775 -16.73 -13.84 25.78
C ASP A 775 -16.86 -14.14 24.28
N ILE A 776 -15.77 -13.98 23.51
CA ILE A 776 -15.73 -14.19 22.06
C ILE A 776 -14.72 -15.29 21.71
N ASP A 777 -15.20 -16.38 21.11
CA ASP A 777 -14.35 -17.43 20.54
C ASP A 777 -14.12 -17.16 19.05
N GLY A 778 -12.92 -16.70 18.70
CA GLY A 778 -12.53 -16.46 17.31
C GLY A 778 -12.49 -17.72 16.44
N MET A 779 -12.53 -18.93 17.03
CA MET A 779 -12.58 -20.16 16.22
C MET A 779 -13.86 -20.30 15.40
N GLY A 780 -14.99 -19.80 15.90
CA GLY A 780 -16.26 -19.83 15.17
C GLY A 780 -16.28 -18.94 13.92
N LEU A 781 -15.26 -18.09 13.73
CA LEU A 781 -15.13 -17.25 12.53
C LEU A 781 -14.53 -18.01 11.35
N TRP A 782 -13.90 -19.17 11.61
CA TRP A 782 -13.41 -20.04 10.55
C TRP A 782 -14.54 -20.93 10.07
N LYS A 783 -14.69 -21.06 8.75
CA LYS A 783 -15.73 -21.87 8.10
C LYS A 783 -15.26 -23.33 7.91
N THR A 784 -14.54 -23.88 8.88
CA THR A 784 -13.85 -25.18 8.74
C THR A 784 -14.80 -26.37 8.70
N GLU A 785 -16.04 -26.21 9.16
CA GLU A 785 -17.09 -27.23 9.05
C GLU A 785 -17.37 -27.65 7.59
N HIS A 786 -17.15 -26.73 6.63
CA HIS A 786 -17.29 -27.01 5.20
C HIS A 786 -16.30 -28.07 4.71
N PHE A 787 -15.10 -28.15 5.29
CA PHE A 787 -14.14 -29.18 4.90
C PHE A 787 -14.63 -30.58 5.26
N LYS A 788 -15.29 -30.73 6.43
CA LYS A 788 -15.88 -32.02 6.87
C LYS A 788 -16.99 -32.45 5.91
N MET A 789 -17.85 -31.52 5.51
CA MET A 789 -19.00 -31.81 4.66
C MET A 789 -18.56 -32.22 3.24
N ASN A 790 -17.61 -31.50 2.66
CA ASN A 790 -17.06 -31.82 1.33
C ASN A 790 -16.25 -33.12 1.35
N SER A 791 -15.46 -33.38 2.40
CA SER A 791 -14.67 -34.61 2.52
C SER A 791 -15.52 -35.87 2.74
N MET A 792 -16.66 -35.75 3.45
CA MET A 792 -17.61 -36.85 3.64
C MET A 792 -18.41 -37.18 2.36
N LEU A 793 -18.69 -36.18 1.51
CA LEU A 793 -19.39 -36.36 0.24
C LEU A 793 -18.48 -36.94 -0.87
N GLY A 794 -17.18 -36.69 -0.81
CA GLY A 794 -16.19 -37.22 -1.77
C GLY A 794 -15.84 -38.71 -1.59
N GLY A 795 -16.26 -39.34 -0.48
CA GLY A 795 -15.90 -40.72 -0.12
C GLY A 795 -16.87 -41.82 -0.59
N GLY A 796 -17.99 -41.48 -1.23
CA GLY A 796 -18.99 -42.49 -1.59
C GLY A 796 -19.87 -42.10 -2.76
N GLY A 797 -19.63 -42.71 -3.93
CA GLY A 797 -20.62 -42.87 -4.99
C GLY A 797 -21.17 -41.57 -5.58
N MET A 798 -20.48 -41.08 -6.61
CA MET A 798 -20.96 -40.19 -7.67
C MET A 798 -22.48 -39.94 -7.68
N ASN A 799 -22.92 -38.81 -7.12
CA ASN A 799 -24.24 -38.27 -7.36
C ASN A 799 -24.13 -36.82 -7.84
N ARG A 800 -24.72 -36.58 -9.02
CA ARG A 800 -24.58 -35.42 -9.92
C ARG A 800 -25.21 -34.11 -9.40
N CYS A 801 -25.10 -33.79 -8.11
CA CYS A 801 -25.63 -32.54 -7.56
C CYS A 801 -24.57 -31.61 -6.93
N GLY A 802 -23.30 -32.03 -6.82
CA GLY A 802 -22.19 -31.22 -6.27
C GLY A 802 -21.17 -30.70 -7.29
N ALA A 803 -21.39 -30.92 -8.59
CA ALA A 803 -20.39 -30.61 -9.63
C ALA A 803 -20.09 -29.09 -9.75
N GLU A 804 -21.03 -28.21 -9.41
CA GLU A 804 -20.82 -26.76 -9.52
C GLU A 804 -19.98 -26.18 -8.35
N GLU A 805 -20.04 -26.76 -7.15
CA GLU A 805 -19.23 -26.32 -5.99
C GLU A 805 -17.81 -26.93 -6.01
N ASP A 806 -17.67 -28.19 -6.44
CA ASP A 806 -16.36 -28.82 -6.66
C ASP A 806 -15.60 -28.15 -7.81
N ASP A 807 -16.27 -27.80 -8.91
CA ASP A 807 -15.66 -27.01 -9.98
C ASP A 807 -15.26 -25.62 -9.49
N ALA A 808 -16.00 -25.00 -8.56
CA ALA A 808 -15.65 -23.69 -8.02
C ALA A 808 -14.38 -23.73 -7.15
N LEU A 809 -14.24 -24.73 -6.28
CA LEU A 809 -13.04 -24.93 -5.45
C LEU A 809 -11.81 -25.31 -6.29
N VAL A 810 -11.98 -26.19 -7.27
CA VAL A 810 -10.90 -26.52 -8.22
C VAL A 810 -10.55 -25.29 -9.08
N ASN A 811 -11.52 -24.46 -9.46
CA ASN A 811 -11.26 -23.21 -10.17
C ASN A 811 -10.60 -22.13 -9.29
N GLU A 812 -10.90 -22.06 -7.99
CA GLU A 812 -10.21 -21.18 -7.02
C GLU A 812 -8.76 -21.62 -6.80
N LEU A 813 -8.56 -22.91 -6.56
CA LEU A 813 -7.24 -23.53 -6.50
C LEU A 813 -6.47 -23.24 -7.79
N MET A 814 -7.04 -23.52 -8.95
CA MET A 814 -6.41 -23.24 -10.23
C MET A 814 -6.19 -21.73 -10.49
N LYS A 815 -7.02 -20.83 -9.96
CA LYS A 815 -6.81 -19.36 -10.04
C LYS A 815 -5.63 -18.92 -9.18
N LEU A 816 -5.56 -19.36 -7.93
CA LEU A 816 -4.44 -19.08 -7.02
C LEU A 816 -3.13 -19.63 -7.59
N LEU A 817 -3.16 -20.87 -8.06
CA LEU A 817 -1.99 -21.53 -8.63
C LEU A 817 -1.60 -20.93 -10.00
N SER A 818 -2.57 -20.40 -10.77
CA SER A 818 -2.31 -19.61 -11.96
C SER A 818 -1.78 -18.20 -11.64
N GLY A 819 -2.12 -17.65 -10.47
CA GLY A 819 -1.52 -16.45 -9.89
C GLY A 819 -0.06 -16.69 -9.49
N MET A 820 0.23 -17.82 -8.83
CA MET A 820 1.58 -18.28 -8.47
C MET A 820 2.46 -18.51 -9.69
N MET A 821 1.89 -19.08 -10.77
CA MET A 821 2.53 -19.14 -12.08
C MET A 821 2.53 -17.80 -12.82
N GLY A 822 1.73 -16.82 -12.38
CA GLY A 822 1.59 -15.48 -12.94
C GLY A 822 2.70 -14.52 -12.53
N PHE A 823 3.62 -14.92 -11.65
CA PHE A 823 4.91 -14.23 -11.44
C PHE A 823 5.83 -14.33 -12.66
N LEU A 824 5.50 -15.23 -13.60
CA LEU A 824 6.00 -15.34 -14.98
C LEU A 824 4.93 -16.04 -15.85
N HIS A 825 3.81 -15.37 -16.18
CA HIS A 825 2.65 -16.03 -16.81
C HIS A 825 2.99 -16.74 -18.14
N ILE A 826 2.86 -18.09 -18.17
CA ILE A 826 2.22 -18.95 -19.19
C ILE A 826 2.62 -20.41 -18.94
N TRP A 827 1.66 -21.26 -18.56
CA TRP A 827 1.60 -22.67 -18.99
C TRP A 827 0.12 -23.04 -19.17
N LYS A 828 -0.48 -22.65 -20.31
CA LYS A 828 -1.79 -23.17 -20.75
C LYS A 828 -1.74 -23.90 -22.09
N ILE A 829 -0.54 -24.25 -22.59
CA ILE A 829 -0.38 -25.09 -23.78
C ILE A 829 0.77 -26.07 -23.56
N ALA A 830 0.52 -27.13 -22.80
CA ALA A 830 1.31 -28.37 -22.82
C ALA A 830 0.52 -29.50 -22.15
N GLY A 831 -0.79 -29.57 -22.47
CA GLY A 831 -1.63 -30.73 -22.18
C GLY A 831 -1.74 -31.69 -23.36
N ASP A 832 -1.17 -31.34 -24.52
CA ASP A 832 -1.10 -32.18 -25.71
C ASP A 832 0.33 -32.09 -26.31
N MET A 833 1.29 -32.70 -25.63
CA MET A 833 2.51 -33.27 -26.22
C MET A 833 3.09 -34.34 -25.31
#